data_AF-A0A5K7TWH1-F1
#
_entry.id   AF-A0A5K7TWH1-F1
#
_cell.length_a   1.000
_cell.length_b   1.000
_cell.length_c   1.000
_cell.angle_alpha   90.00
_cell.angle_beta   90.00
_cell.angle_gamma   90.00
#
_symmetry.space_group_name_H-M   'P 1'
#
loop_
_entity.id
_entity.type
_entity.pdbx_description
1 polymer ?
#
loop_
_entity_poly.entity_id
_entity_poly.type
_entity_poly.pdbx_seq_one_letter_code
_entity_poly.pdbx_strand_id
1 'polypeptide(L)'
;MLGRGWVLPWEQSLRRNGSFIYLTDNQGREVPFVTLQPGERIYNPHEQVYLVCTEGGHYILQTLDNLFFYFGEVPDTNTHVPLQRLENALGHFLHFTRTPDGTLTDISATGGTRVHLHYDNPLGRLTDIKRVVNNEAVETLTQYRYDEHGQLSAVINRNGDTVRSFSYAEGLMVSHSNALGLGCHYRWETLGGQPRVVEHWTSDGEHFQFRYDLDNRTSWATDVLGRELEVQYNADHRVIASRDYGGERYAIELDDNGNMVGLTLADGNRLQFQYDEFARLLEETDPLGRKIAYEYHHLTTLVTQVSYPDGSTWQARYDDQGNLLAETDALGHLTEYLNGDDGLPHTIIDATYKSKYLWWNTLAQVERYQDCSGKSTYYRYDDRQHLVAVTDALNQTTTLERKPDGEVLRIHHPDGTSESFTYNVYGQVLSHSDGKGQTTRLLRTARGLPSSRQDAKGQRIRYEYDKAIRLTALVNENNATYSFAYDASDRSIHRLHPKSAPTGAVKPSLLQPVPLRGTTFRCAPALTRAYLSPATTCLPRRDLKRTTKTGPTRARRFPMSQHQHILAWLNDVASDLHAIRHDIHAHPELGFEESRTSALVATLLEQWGYEVHTGIGKTGVVGVLRNGSSPRKLGLRADMDALPIVEATGAEYSSRHQGCMHACGHDGHTTMLLGAARYLAATRQFDGTLTLIFQPAEEGQGGAEAMLVDGLLERFPCDALFGMHNMPGLPAGHLGFREGPMMASQDLLTVTIDGVGGHGSMPHLTVDPLVAAASVVMALQTVVARNIDAQEAAVVTVGALQAGEAANVIPQQALLRLSLRALDAKVRAQTLERVRAIITQQAESFGCTSTIEHRPAYPVLVNHAAENAFATQVGVELVGAEAVDGNTRKLMGSEDFAWMLQRCPGAYLFIGNGVQRPMVHNPAYDFNDDILLTGAAYWGALAESWLKPA
;
A
#
# COMPACT_ATOMS: atom_id res chain seq x y z
N MET A 1 -11.14 1.35 -41.38
CA MET A 1 -11.39 2.79 -41.68
C MET A 1 -10.14 3.64 -41.94
N LEU A 2 -9.00 3.39 -41.27
CA LEU A 2 -7.80 4.25 -41.35
C LEU A 2 -6.74 3.78 -42.38
N GLY A 3 -7.09 2.88 -43.29
CA GLY A 3 -6.13 2.21 -44.18
C GLY A 3 -5.80 0.79 -43.73
N ARG A 4 -4.78 0.18 -44.33
CA ARG A 4 -4.42 -1.22 -44.11
C ARG A 4 -3.67 -1.37 -42.79
N GLY A 5 -3.98 -2.43 -42.03
CA GLY A 5 -3.29 -2.74 -40.77
C GLY A 5 -3.78 -1.96 -39.54
N TRP A 6 -4.84 -1.16 -39.69
CA TRP A 6 -5.48 -0.44 -38.58
C TRP A 6 -6.82 -1.09 -38.23
N VAL A 7 -7.04 -1.34 -36.94
CA VAL A 7 -8.32 -1.81 -36.38
C VAL A 7 -8.71 -0.87 -35.25
N LEU A 8 -9.96 -0.40 -35.27
CA LEU A 8 -10.52 0.44 -34.22
C LEU A 8 -11.39 -0.39 -33.26
N PRO A 9 -11.44 -0.07 -31.96
CA PRO A 9 -12.19 -0.88 -30.99
C PRO A 9 -13.69 -1.05 -31.30
N TRP A 10 -14.29 -0.12 -32.04
CA TRP A 10 -15.70 -0.18 -32.47
C TRP A 10 -15.91 -0.82 -33.85
N GLU A 11 -14.85 -1.32 -34.50
CA GLU A 11 -14.94 -2.10 -35.75
C GLU A 11 -15.23 -3.60 -35.51
N GLN A 12 -15.47 -3.98 -34.25
CA GLN A 12 -15.90 -5.33 -33.90
C GLN A 12 -17.17 -5.74 -34.64
N SER A 13 -17.21 -6.98 -35.08
CA SER A 13 -18.34 -7.52 -35.85
C SER A 13 -18.54 -9.01 -35.63
N LEU A 14 -19.75 -9.49 -35.90
CA LEU A 14 -20.07 -10.91 -36.01
C LEU A 14 -20.37 -11.26 -37.46
N ARG A 15 -19.95 -12.44 -37.91
CA ARG A 15 -20.32 -13.00 -39.21
C ARG A 15 -20.73 -14.44 -39.05
N ARG A 16 -21.86 -14.84 -39.62
CA ARG A 16 -22.31 -16.23 -39.63
C ARG A 16 -21.99 -16.91 -40.95
N ASN A 17 -21.45 -18.12 -40.88
CA ASN A 17 -21.19 -18.99 -42.03
C ASN A 17 -21.54 -20.44 -41.67
N GLY A 18 -22.74 -20.86 -42.06
CA GLY A 18 -23.28 -22.18 -41.76
C GLY A 18 -23.42 -22.41 -40.26
N SER A 19 -22.65 -23.37 -39.74
CA SER A 19 -22.67 -23.80 -38.33
C SER A 19 -21.80 -22.96 -37.38
N PHE A 20 -21.14 -21.91 -37.89
CA PHE A 20 -20.23 -21.08 -37.10
C PHE A 20 -20.58 -19.60 -37.17
N ILE A 21 -20.30 -18.91 -36.07
CA ILE A 21 -20.31 -17.46 -35.94
C ILE A 21 -18.89 -17.02 -35.62
N TYR A 22 -18.36 -16.07 -36.37
CA TYR A 22 -17.01 -15.55 -36.22
C TYR A 22 -17.10 -14.14 -35.65
N LEU A 23 -16.49 -13.94 -34.48
CA LEU A 23 -16.23 -12.64 -33.91
C LEU A 23 -14.93 -12.08 -34.50
N THR A 24 -15.01 -10.90 -35.11
CA THR A 24 -13.83 -10.06 -35.32
C THR A 24 -13.66 -9.17 -34.10
N ASP A 25 -12.63 -9.41 -33.29
CA ASP A 25 -12.39 -8.68 -32.05
C ASP A 25 -11.75 -7.29 -32.27
N ASN A 26 -11.44 -6.58 -31.19
CA ASN A 26 -10.84 -5.25 -31.23
C ASN A 26 -9.37 -5.21 -31.73
N GLN A 27 -8.77 -6.37 -32.00
CA GLN A 27 -7.45 -6.54 -32.61
C GLN A 27 -7.55 -7.06 -34.05
N GLY A 28 -8.77 -7.33 -34.54
CA GLY A 28 -9.03 -7.89 -35.86
C GLY A 28 -8.80 -9.41 -35.94
N ARG A 29 -8.68 -10.10 -34.80
CA ARG A 29 -8.63 -11.57 -34.77
C ARG A 29 -10.01 -12.14 -35.03
N GLU A 30 -10.06 -13.25 -35.77
CA GLU A 30 -11.30 -14.02 -35.93
C GLU A 30 -11.38 -15.12 -34.87
N VAL A 31 -12.39 -15.03 -34.01
CA VAL A 31 -12.70 -16.02 -32.98
C VAL A 31 -13.97 -16.78 -33.37
N PRO A 32 -13.89 -18.09 -33.64
CA PRO A 32 -15.05 -18.88 -34.00
C PRO A 32 -15.87 -19.30 -32.77
N PHE A 33 -17.19 -19.30 -32.93
CA PHE A 33 -18.20 -19.84 -32.04
C PHE A 33 -19.13 -20.75 -32.85
N VAL A 34 -19.75 -21.73 -32.20
CA VAL A 34 -20.84 -22.48 -32.83
C VAL A 34 -22.08 -21.59 -32.95
N THR A 35 -22.88 -21.78 -33.99
CA THR A 35 -24.18 -21.12 -34.12
C THR A 35 -25.12 -21.53 -32.99
N LEU A 36 -25.91 -20.58 -32.50
CA LEU A 36 -26.83 -20.74 -31.37
C LEU A 36 -28.29 -20.65 -31.84
N GLN A 37 -29.17 -21.47 -31.28
CA GLN A 37 -30.62 -21.28 -31.40
C GLN A 37 -31.09 -20.10 -30.52
N PRO A 38 -32.25 -19.50 -30.81
CA PRO A 38 -32.83 -18.46 -29.96
C PRO A 38 -32.97 -18.94 -28.50
N GLY A 39 -32.47 -18.13 -27.56
CA GLY A 39 -32.42 -18.44 -26.13
C GLY A 39 -31.16 -19.17 -25.65
N GLU A 40 -30.27 -19.59 -26.56
CA GLU A 40 -29.03 -20.27 -26.20
C GLU A 40 -27.87 -19.29 -25.92
N ARG A 41 -26.91 -19.73 -25.11
CA ARG A 41 -25.64 -19.06 -24.88
C ARG A 41 -24.49 -20.07 -24.81
N ILE A 42 -23.29 -19.65 -25.18
CA ILE A 42 -22.06 -20.43 -25.04
C ILE A 42 -20.94 -19.56 -24.47
N TYR A 43 -20.19 -20.11 -23.53
CA TYR A 43 -19.01 -19.45 -22.96
C TYR A 43 -17.74 -19.88 -23.69
N ASN A 44 -16.87 -18.93 -24.00
CA ASN A 44 -15.52 -19.20 -24.49
C ASN A 44 -14.51 -18.87 -23.36
N PRO A 45 -13.88 -19.88 -22.74
CA PRO A 45 -12.94 -19.66 -21.63
C PRO A 45 -11.64 -18.98 -22.05
N HIS A 46 -11.24 -19.06 -23.33
CA HIS A 46 -10.03 -18.39 -23.82
C HIS A 46 -10.20 -16.88 -23.98
N GLU A 47 -11.39 -16.46 -24.40
CA GLU A 47 -11.73 -15.05 -24.62
C GLU A 47 -12.52 -14.47 -23.44
N GLN A 48 -12.83 -15.31 -22.43
CA GLN A 48 -13.58 -14.99 -21.21
C GLN A 48 -14.91 -14.25 -21.50
N VAL A 49 -15.62 -14.70 -22.52
CA VAL A 49 -16.84 -14.04 -23.02
C VAL A 49 -17.91 -15.07 -23.37
N TYR A 50 -19.17 -14.73 -23.11
CA TYR A 50 -20.33 -15.44 -23.62
C TYR A 50 -20.74 -14.89 -24.97
N LEU A 51 -21.03 -15.77 -25.92
CA LEU A 51 -21.91 -15.45 -27.05
C LEU A 51 -23.33 -15.87 -26.68
N VAL A 52 -24.28 -14.96 -26.83
CA VAL A 52 -25.69 -15.15 -26.48
C VAL A 52 -26.55 -14.89 -27.71
N CYS A 53 -27.50 -15.77 -27.99
CA CYS A 53 -28.59 -15.55 -28.94
C CYS A 53 -29.88 -15.35 -28.14
N THR A 54 -30.44 -14.14 -28.17
CA THR A 54 -31.68 -13.82 -27.45
C THR A 54 -32.85 -14.64 -27.99
N GLU A 55 -33.96 -14.71 -27.25
CA GLU A 55 -35.20 -15.35 -27.74
C GLU A 55 -35.72 -14.72 -29.05
N GLY A 56 -35.41 -13.43 -29.28
CA GLY A 56 -35.69 -12.73 -30.53
C GLY A 56 -34.71 -13.03 -31.67
N GLY A 57 -33.72 -13.90 -31.47
CA GLY A 57 -32.72 -14.25 -32.48
C GLY A 57 -31.58 -13.24 -32.66
N HIS A 58 -31.41 -12.30 -31.72
CA HIS A 58 -30.35 -11.30 -31.78
C HIS A 58 -29.10 -11.78 -31.04
N TYR A 59 -27.92 -11.38 -31.52
CA TYR A 59 -26.65 -11.77 -30.94
C TYR A 59 -26.05 -10.68 -30.03
N ILE A 60 -25.54 -11.12 -28.89
CA ILE A 60 -24.86 -10.32 -27.87
C ILE A 60 -23.58 -11.03 -27.45
N LEU A 61 -22.48 -10.30 -27.26
CA LEU A 61 -21.38 -10.77 -26.43
C LEU A 61 -21.53 -10.22 -25.02
N GLN A 62 -21.42 -11.09 -24.02
CA GLN A 62 -21.45 -10.71 -22.61
C GLN A 62 -20.12 -11.10 -21.97
N THR A 63 -19.44 -10.11 -21.42
CA THR A 63 -18.24 -10.28 -20.60
C THR A 63 -18.59 -10.62 -19.16
N LEU A 64 -17.64 -11.16 -18.39
CA LEU A 64 -17.85 -11.49 -16.98
C LEU A 64 -18.02 -10.24 -16.08
N ASP A 65 -17.58 -9.06 -16.50
CA ASP A 65 -17.84 -7.79 -15.81
C ASP A 65 -19.18 -7.14 -16.22
N ASN A 66 -20.07 -7.91 -16.86
CA ASN A 66 -21.40 -7.47 -17.31
C ASN A 66 -21.37 -6.28 -18.28
N LEU A 67 -20.39 -6.25 -19.19
CA LEU A 67 -20.47 -5.46 -20.42
C LEU A 67 -21.10 -6.29 -21.55
N PHE A 68 -22.09 -5.69 -22.20
CA PHE A 68 -22.89 -6.28 -23.26
C PHE A 68 -22.61 -5.59 -24.59
N PHE A 69 -22.13 -6.34 -25.56
CA PHE A 69 -21.86 -5.90 -26.92
C PHE A 69 -22.97 -6.43 -27.82
N TYR A 70 -23.88 -5.55 -28.22
CA TYR A 70 -25.06 -5.92 -28.99
C TYR A 70 -24.84 -5.73 -30.50
N PHE A 71 -25.04 -6.80 -31.26
CA PHE A 71 -24.87 -6.85 -32.72
C PHE A 71 -26.18 -6.93 -33.50
N GLY A 72 -27.29 -7.33 -32.84
CA GLY A 72 -28.58 -7.55 -33.51
C GLY A 72 -28.64 -8.90 -34.24
N GLU A 73 -29.48 -9.00 -35.28
CA GLU A 73 -29.58 -10.22 -36.09
C GLU A 73 -28.30 -10.47 -36.91
N VAL A 74 -27.84 -11.72 -36.95
CA VAL A 74 -26.67 -12.14 -37.74
C VAL A 74 -27.10 -13.18 -38.79
N PRO A 75 -27.45 -12.75 -40.02
CA PRO A 75 -27.94 -13.64 -41.06
C PRO A 75 -26.85 -14.59 -41.57
N ASP A 76 -27.25 -15.77 -42.02
CA ASP A 76 -26.36 -16.79 -42.61
C ASP A 76 -26.01 -16.46 -44.07
N THR A 77 -25.43 -15.29 -44.28
CA THR A 77 -25.03 -14.74 -45.59
C THR A 77 -23.53 -14.54 -45.69
N ASN A 78 -22.78 -14.95 -44.65
CA ASN A 78 -21.34 -14.71 -44.57
C ASN A 78 -20.96 -13.22 -44.67
N THR A 79 -21.84 -12.33 -44.18
CA THR A 79 -21.62 -10.88 -44.13
C THR A 79 -21.31 -10.43 -42.71
N HIS A 80 -20.42 -9.46 -42.55
CA HIS A 80 -20.10 -8.87 -41.26
C HIS A 80 -21.24 -7.97 -40.76
N VAL A 81 -21.70 -8.23 -39.54
CA VAL A 81 -22.67 -7.42 -38.81
C VAL A 81 -21.92 -6.64 -37.73
N PRO A 82 -21.86 -5.31 -37.82
CA PRO A 82 -21.06 -4.50 -36.91
C PRO A 82 -21.70 -4.38 -35.52
N LEU A 83 -20.88 -4.08 -34.52
CA LEU A 83 -21.34 -3.67 -33.20
C LEU A 83 -22.30 -2.46 -33.30
N GLN A 84 -23.46 -2.56 -32.66
CA GLN A 84 -24.51 -1.53 -32.67
C GLN A 84 -24.61 -0.79 -31.33
N ARG A 85 -24.32 -1.47 -30.22
CA ARG A 85 -24.36 -0.88 -28.88
C ARG A 85 -23.41 -1.61 -27.93
N LEU A 86 -22.76 -0.86 -27.05
CA LEU A 86 -22.03 -1.36 -25.88
C LEU A 86 -22.75 -0.83 -24.65
N GLU A 87 -23.06 -1.68 -23.68
CA GLU A 87 -23.86 -1.30 -22.51
C GLU A 87 -23.40 -2.06 -21.27
N ASN A 88 -23.48 -1.45 -20.08
CA ASN A 88 -23.25 -2.14 -18.80
C ASN A 88 -24.57 -2.54 -18.12
N ALA A 89 -24.49 -3.28 -17.00
CA ALA A 89 -25.66 -3.71 -16.24
C ALA A 89 -26.56 -2.57 -15.71
N LEU A 90 -26.02 -1.34 -15.61
CA LEU A 90 -26.75 -0.14 -15.16
C LEU A 90 -27.43 0.61 -16.31
N GLY A 91 -27.34 0.11 -17.54
CA GLY A 91 -27.89 0.76 -18.72
C GLY A 91 -27.05 1.94 -19.24
N HIS A 92 -25.83 2.12 -18.73
CA HIS A 92 -24.89 3.08 -19.30
C HIS A 92 -24.33 2.54 -20.60
N PHE A 93 -24.34 3.35 -21.66
CA PHE A 93 -24.10 2.85 -23.00
C PHE A 93 -23.22 3.73 -23.87
N LEU A 94 -22.68 3.09 -24.91
CA LEU A 94 -22.29 3.68 -26.18
C LEU A 94 -23.18 3.10 -27.28
N HIS A 95 -23.74 3.96 -28.13
CA HIS A 95 -24.57 3.55 -29.25
C HIS A 95 -23.94 4.01 -30.56
N PHE A 96 -23.89 3.12 -31.55
CA PHE A 96 -23.19 3.29 -32.81
C PHE A 96 -24.21 3.44 -33.94
N THR A 97 -24.46 4.69 -34.37
CA THR A 97 -25.42 4.97 -35.44
C THR A 97 -24.76 4.87 -36.81
N ARG A 98 -25.36 4.10 -37.71
CA ARG A 98 -24.83 3.83 -39.06
C ARG A 98 -25.82 4.23 -40.14
N THR A 99 -25.31 4.59 -41.31
CA THR A 99 -26.10 4.75 -42.54
C THR A 99 -26.64 3.39 -43.05
N PRO A 100 -27.60 3.37 -44.00
CA PRO A 100 -28.08 2.12 -44.60
C PRO A 100 -27.00 1.28 -45.30
N ASP A 101 -25.94 1.92 -45.80
CA ASP A 101 -24.74 1.27 -46.38
C ASP A 101 -23.73 0.77 -45.32
N GLY A 102 -23.99 0.99 -44.03
CA GLY A 102 -23.21 0.46 -42.91
C GLY A 102 -22.12 1.38 -42.36
N THR A 103 -21.97 2.59 -42.89
CA THR A 103 -20.97 3.57 -42.46
C THR A 103 -21.34 4.18 -41.11
N LEU A 104 -20.42 4.16 -40.12
CA LEU A 104 -20.63 4.72 -38.77
C LEU A 104 -20.61 6.25 -38.80
N THR A 105 -21.72 6.90 -38.51
CA THR A 105 -21.81 8.37 -38.52
C THR A 105 -21.69 8.97 -37.12
N ASP A 106 -22.23 8.31 -36.10
CA ASP A 106 -22.30 8.88 -34.76
C ASP A 106 -22.04 7.83 -33.68
N ILE A 107 -21.38 8.28 -32.61
CA ILE A 107 -21.29 7.55 -31.35
C ILE A 107 -21.93 8.44 -30.28
N SER A 108 -22.99 7.94 -29.64
CA SER A 108 -23.65 8.61 -28.52
C SER A 108 -23.49 7.81 -27.24
N ALA A 109 -23.43 8.51 -26.12
CA ALA A 109 -23.27 7.93 -24.79
C ALA A 109 -24.38 8.38 -23.85
N THR A 110 -24.55 7.65 -22.74
CA THR A 110 -25.36 8.10 -21.60
C THR A 110 -24.95 9.50 -21.15
N GLY A 111 -25.91 10.29 -20.66
CA GLY A 111 -25.68 11.69 -20.29
C GLY A 111 -25.66 12.67 -21.46
N GLY A 112 -25.95 12.22 -22.69
CA GLY A 112 -26.16 13.09 -23.86
C GLY A 112 -24.89 13.48 -24.63
N THR A 113 -23.75 12.86 -24.32
CA THR A 113 -22.52 13.06 -25.10
C THR A 113 -22.66 12.42 -26.48
N ARG A 114 -22.34 13.16 -27.54
CA ARG A 114 -22.36 12.66 -28.92
C ARG A 114 -21.14 13.13 -29.69
N VAL A 115 -20.56 12.24 -30.46
CA VAL A 115 -19.54 12.55 -31.47
C VAL A 115 -20.01 12.11 -32.85
N HIS A 116 -19.64 12.88 -33.86
CA HIS A 116 -19.93 12.63 -35.27
C HIS A 116 -18.64 12.38 -36.04
N LEU A 117 -18.67 11.38 -36.91
CA LEU A 117 -17.54 10.88 -37.68
C LEU A 117 -17.71 11.33 -39.14
N HIS A 118 -16.73 12.05 -39.66
CA HIS A 118 -16.69 12.51 -41.06
C HIS A 118 -15.77 11.62 -41.90
N TYR A 119 -16.14 11.40 -43.15
CA TYR A 119 -15.37 10.57 -44.09
C TYR A 119 -15.08 11.32 -45.38
N ASP A 120 -13.96 10.99 -46.03
CA ASP A 120 -13.66 11.45 -47.38
C ASP A 120 -14.43 10.64 -48.44
N ASN A 121 -14.50 11.19 -49.65
CA ASN A 121 -15.00 10.52 -50.84
C ASN A 121 -13.90 10.49 -51.91
N PRO A 122 -13.74 9.40 -52.67
CA PRO A 122 -14.55 8.17 -52.68
C PRO A 122 -14.02 7.05 -51.78
N LEU A 123 -12.91 7.24 -51.07
CA LEU A 123 -12.21 6.16 -50.36
C LEU A 123 -12.85 5.77 -49.01
N GLY A 124 -13.80 6.57 -48.50
CA GLY A 124 -14.52 6.28 -47.26
C GLY A 124 -13.60 6.25 -46.03
N ARG A 125 -12.56 7.09 -46.02
CA ARG A 125 -11.60 7.18 -44.92
C ARG A 125 -12.07 8.18 -43.88
N LEU A 126 -11.98 7.83 -42.60
CA LEU A 126 -12.36 8.72 -41.49
C LEU A 126 -11.43 9.94 -41.48
N THR A 127 -11.95 11.16 -41.66
CA THR A 127 -11.13 12.39 -41.71
C THR A 127 -11.18 13.18 -40.41
N ASP A 128 -12.33 13.23 -39.75
CA ASP A 128 -12.53 14.07 -38.56
C ASP A 128 -13.51 13.39 -37.59
N ILE A 129 -13.24 13.51 -36.30
CA ILE A 129 -14.22 13.22 -35.25
C ILE A 129 -14.59 14.53 -34.58
N LYS A 130 -15.88 14.85 -34.54
CA LYS A 130 -16.38 16.11 -34.01
C LYS A 130 -17.33 15.89 -32.85
N ARG A 131 -17.25 16.73 -31.83
CA ARG A 131 -18.23 16.76 -30.75
C ARG A 131 -19.49 17.47 -31.22
N VAL A 132 -20.64 16.89 -30.91
CA VAL A 132 -21.96 17.42 -31.25
C VAL A 132 -22.70 17.81 -29.98
N VAL A 133 -23.24 19.02 -29.96
CA VAL A 133 -24.11 19.52 -28.88
C VAL A 133 -25.34 20.14 -29.54
N ASN A 134 -26.54 19.79 -29.09
CA ASN A 134 -27.80 20.28 -29.66
C ASN A 134 -27.91 20.08 -31.19
N ASN A 135 -27.41 18.94 -31.70
CA ASN A 135 -27.34 18.60 -33.12
C ASN A 135 -26.42 19.49 -33.98
N GLU A 136 -25.58 20.32 -33.37
CA GLU A 136 -24.57 21.12 -34.08
C GLU A 136 -23.17 20.61 -33.74
N ALA A 137 -22.30 20.52 -34.76
CA ALA A 137 -20.89 20.21 -34.56
C ALA A 137 -20.18 21.43 -33.96
N VAL A 138 -19.88 21.37 -32.66
CA VAL A 138 -19.31 22.50 -31.92
C VAL A 138 -17.78 22.50 -31.91
N GLU A 139 -17.15 21.35 -32.22
CA GLU A 139 -15.70 21.19 -32.06
C GLU A 139 -15.15 19.97 -32.77
N THR A 140 -13.93 20.07 -33.32
CA THR A 140 -13.21 18.92 -33.88
C THR A 140 -12.24 18.36 -32.83
N LEU A 141 -12.39 17.08 -32.49
CA LEU A 141 -11.60 16.40 -31.46
C LEU A 141 -10.30 15.82 -32.01
N THR A 142 -10.36 15.26 -33.22
CA THR A 142 -9.18 14.74 -33.90
C THR A 142 -9.39 14.75 -35.41
N GLN A 143 -8.30 14.86 -36.16
CA GLN A 143 -8.30 14.76 -37.61
C GLN A 143 -7.26 13.74 -38.07
N TYR A 144 -7.55 13.13 -39.22
CA TYR A 144 -6.69 12.17 -39.89
C TYR A 144 -6.35 12.69 -41.29
N ARG A 145 -5.12 12.41 -41.72
CA ARG A 145 -4.64 12.68 -43.07
C ARG A 145 -4.14 11.39 -43.69
N TYR A 146 -4.23 11.31 -45.01
CA TYR A 146 -3.88 10.13 -45.78
C TYR A 146 -2.86 10.47 -46.86
N ASP A 147 -2.05 9.49 -47.26
CA ASP A 147 -1.19 9.60 -48.43
C ASP A 147 -1.96 9.33 -49.73
N GLU A 148 -1.28 9.39 -50.88
CA GLU A 148 -1.87 9.14 -52.20
C GLU A 148 -2.39 7.72 -52.40
N HIS A 149 -2.01 6.77 -51.53
CA HIS A 149 -2.47 5.39 -51.53
C HIS A 149 -3.60 5.15 -50.50
N GLY A 150 -4.08 6.19 -49.82
CA GLY A 150 -5.14 6.12 -48.84
C GLY A 150 -4.73 5.44 -47.52
N GLN A 151 -3.43 5.41 -47.19
CA GLN A 151 -2.92 4.99 -45.88
C GLN A 151 -2.80 6.18 -44.93
N LEU A 152 -3.08 5.97 -43.64
CA LEU A 152 -3.01 7.03 -42.62
C LEU A 152 -1.60 7.62 -42.55
N SER A 153 -1.44 8.89 -42.93
CA SER A 153 -0.16 9.60 -42.96
C SER A 153 0.05 10.51 -41.75
N ALA A 154 -1.01 11.06 -41.14
CA ALA A 154 -0.90 11.88 -39.93
C ALA A 154 -2.15 11.87 -39.06
N VAL A 155 -1.97 12.10 -37.76
CA VAL A 155 -3.03 12.31 -36.76
C VAL A 155 -2.85 13.69 -36.14
N ILE A 156 -3.93 14.45 -36.06
CA ILE A 156 -3.97 15.82 -35.54
C ILE A 156 -4.90 15.83 -34.31
N ASN A 157 -4.46 16.43 -33.21
CA ASN A 157 -5.26 16.55 -31.98
C ASN A 157 -6.24 17.75 -32.02
N ARG A 158 -6.98 17.96 -30.93
CA ARG A 158 -7.95 19.04 -30.75
C ARG A 158 -7.32 20.43 -30.73
N ASN A 159 -6.03 20.51 -30.36
CA ASN A 159 -5.24 21.73 -30.40
C ASN A 159 -4.76 22.08 -31.83
N GLY A 160 -4.96 21.20 -32.82
CA GLY A 160 -4.49 21.39 -34.21
C GLY A 160 -3.05 20.95 -34.45
N ASP A 161 -2.41 20.31 -33.47
CA ASP A 161 -1.06 19.81 -33.57
C ASP A 161 -1.02 18.44 -34.23
N THR A 162 -0.07 18.22 -35.16
CA THR A 162 0.20 16.88 -35.69
C THR A 162 0.92 16.04 -34.64
N VAL A 163 0.21 15.11 -34.00
CA VAL A 163 0.71 14.30 -32.88
C VAL A 163 1.48 13.06 -33.34
N ARG A 164 1.21 12.56 -34.54
CA ARG A 164 1.86 11.40 -35.17
C ARG A 164 1.90 11.57 -36.68
N SER A 165 2.95 11.05 -37.31
CA SER A 165 3.02 10.85 -38.77
C SER A 165 3.51 9.44 -39.10
N PHE A 166 3.16 8.92 -40.26
CA PHE A 166 3.47 7.55 -40.68
C PHE A 166 3.94 7.53 -42.13
N SER A 167 4.80 6.56 -42.47
CA SER A 167 5.19 6.27 -43.84
C SER A 167 5.17 4.78 -44.11
N TYR A 168 4.91 4.43 -45.37
CA TYR A 168 4.72 3.04 -45.80
C TYR A 168 5.58 2.75 -47.04
N ALA A 169 6.00 1.50 -47.16
CA ALA A 169 6.54 0.93 -48.39
C ALA A 169 5.81 -0.39 -48.67
N GLU A 170 5.33 -0.57 -49.90
CA GLU A 170 4.58 -1.77 -50.31
C GLU A 170 3.38 -2.10 -49.39
N GLY A 171 2.78 -1.06 -48.78
CA GLY A 171 1.65 -1.19 -47.85
C GLY A 171 2.02 -1.66 -46.44
N LEU A 172 3.30 -1.76 -46.10
CA LEU A 172 3.82 -2.00 -44.74
C LEU A 172 4.34 -0.71 -44.13
N MET A 173 4.06 -0.47 -42.84
CA MET A 173 4.56 0.72 -42.14
C MET A 173 6.08 0.61 -41.95
N VAL A 174 6.85 1.49 -42.61
CA VAL A 174 8.32 1.50 -42.53
C VAL A 174 8.84 2.57 -41.59
N SER A 175 8.05 3.59 -41.28
CA SER A 175 8.37 4.51 -40.21
C SER A 175 7.14 5.17 -39.61
N HIS A 176 7.29 5.67 -38.40
CA HIS A 176 6.38 6.65 -37.83
C HIS A 176 7.17 7.65 -36.99
N SER A 177 6.66 8.86 -36.88
CA SER A 177 7.27 9.92 -36.08
C SER A 177 6.30 10.49 -35.07
N ASN A 178 6.88 11.04 -34.02
CA ASN A 178 6.20 11.72 -32.94
C ASN A 178 6.27 13.25 -33.17
N ALA A 179 5.42 14.03 -32.51
CA ALA A 179 5.34 15.49 -32.66
C ALA A 179 6.59 16.26 -32.20
N LEU A 180 7.44 15.61 -31.40
CA LEU A 180 8.70 16.18 -30.92
C LEU A 180 9.88 15.80 -31.84
N GLY A 181 9.63 15.07 -32.94
CA GLY A 181 10.63 14.70 -33.94
C GLY A 181 11.31 13.34 -33.75
N LEU A 182 10.85 12.48 -32.83
CA LEU A 182 11.37 11.11 -32.72
C LEU A 182 10.83 10.31 -33.89
N GLY A 183 11.71 9.88 -34.78
CA GLY A 183 11.40 8.91 -35.84
C GLY A 183 11.69 7.51 -35.32
N CYS A 184 10.77 6.59 -35.55
CA CYS A 184 10.94 5.16 -35.34
C CYS A 184 10.75 4.47 -36.69
N HIS A 185 11.62 3.52 -37.00
CA HIS A 185 11.74 2.92 -38.32
C HIS A 185 11.75 1.41 -38.21
N TYR A 186 11.26 0.74 -39.26
CA TYR A 186 11.09 -0.69 -39.30
C TYR A 186 11.64 -1.26 -40.60
N ARG A 187 12.36 -2.38 -40.50
CA ARG A 187 12.72 -3.21 -41.64
C ARG A 187 11.92 -4.51 -41.59
N TRP A 188 11.35 -4.86 -42.73
CA TRP A 188 10.51 -6.04 -42.89
C TRP A 188 11.22 -7.09 -43.73
N GLU A 189 10.98 -8.36 -43.41
CA GLU A 189 11.34 -9.51 -44.24
C GLU A 189 10.15 -10.48 -44.32
N THR A 190 10.02 -11.22 -45.43
CA THR A 190 9.01 -12.27 -45.55
C THR A 190 9.53 -13.57 -44.96
N LEU A 191 8.98 -13.97 -43.82
CA LEU A 191 9.34 -15.20 -43.11
C LEU A 191 8.10 -16.06 -42.93
N GLY A 192 8.17 -17.33 -43.35
CA GLY A 192 7.00 -18.23 -43.34
C GLY A 192 5.84 -17.72 -44.20
N GLY A 193 6.14 -17.02 -45.30
CA GLY A 193 5.14 -16.45 -46.21
C GLY A 193 4.44 -15.17 -45.72
N GLN A 194 4.83 -14.63 -44.56
CA GLN A 194 4.24 -13.42 -43.99
C GLN A 194 5.31 -12.35 -43.72
N PRO A 195 5.01 -11.06 -43.89
CA PRO A 195 5.94 -9.99 -43.52
C PRO A 195 6.10 -9.92 -42.00
N ARG A 196 7.35 -9.88 -41.53
CA ARG A 196 7.71 -9.70 -40.12
C ARG A 196 8.77 -8.61 -39.97
N VAL A 197 8.69 -7.86 -38.88
CA VAL A 197 9.71 -6.86 -38.53
C VAL A 197 10.97 -7.60 -38.09
N VAL A 198 12.08 -7.39 -38.75
CA VAL A 198 13.39 -7.97 -38.39
C VAL A 198 14.33 -6.94 -37.78
N GLU A 199 13.98 -5.66 -37.86
CA GLU A 199 14.76 -4.57 -37.28
C GLU A 199 13.86 -3.38 -36.94
N HIS A 200 14.12 -2.74 -35.80
CA HIS A 200 13.49 -1.49 -35.39
C HIS A 200 14.53 -0.54 -34.82
N TRP A 201 14.59 0.70 -35.30
CA TRP A 201 15.49 1.71 -34.73
C TRP A 201 14.83 3.08 -34.63
N THR A 202 15.37 3.91 -33.76
CA THR A 202 14.90 5.28 -33.57
C THR A 202 15.95 6.32 -33.96
N SER A 203 15.50 7.53 -34.27
CA SER A 203 16.37 8.65 -34.68
C SER A 203 17.32 9.12 -33.57
N ASP A 204 17.04 8.80 -32.31
CA ASP A 204 17.91 9.08 -31.15
C ASP A 204 18.81 7.90 -30.74
N GLY A 205 18.76 6.78 -31.48
CA GLY A 205 19.78 5.74 -31.44
C GLY A 205 19.41 4.43 -30.74
N GLU A 206 18.19 4.24 -30.24
CA GLU A 206 17.69 2.92 -29.82
C GLU A 206 17.60 2.00 -31.05
N HIS A 207 17.94 0.72 -30.89
CA HIS A 207 18.00 -0.23 -31.99
C HIS A 207 17.71 -1.65 -31.49
N PHE A 208 16.86 -2.38 -32.21
CA PHE A 208 16.52 -3.77 -31.97
C PHE A 208 16.59 -4.58 -33.26
N GLN A 209 17.17 -5.77 -33.16
CA GLN A 209 17.17 -6.77 -34.23
C GLN A 209 16.36 -7.99 -33.77
N PHE A 210 15.49 -8.50 -34.62
CA PHE A 210 14.61 -9.63 -34.30
C PHE A 210 14.96 -10.85 -35.15
N ARG A 211 14.96 -12.02 -34.50
CA ARG A 211 15.14 -13.31 -35.17
C ARG A 211 13.98 -14.23 -34.80
N TYR A 212 13.54 -15.02 -35.77
CA TYR A 212 12.40 -15.92 -35.62
C TYR A 212 12.80 -17.33 -36.06
N ASP A 213 12.53 -18.29 -35.20
CA ASP A 213 12.49 -19.71 -35.53
C ASP A 213 11.02 -20.13 -35.49
N LEU A 214 10.40 -20.21 -36.67
CA LEU A 214 8.98 -20.50 -36.79
C LEU A 214 8.67 -21.97 -36.50
N ASP A 215 9.61 -22.88 -36.83
CA ASP A 215 9.45 -24.31 -36.65
C ASP A 215 9.48 -24.67 -35.15
N ASN A 216 10.39 -24.06 -34.40
CA ASN A 216 10.49 -24.22 -32.94
C ASN A 216 9.68 -23.18 -32.16
N ARG A 217 8.93 -22.30 -32.84
CA ARG A 217 8.14 -21.21 -32.26
C ARG A 217 8.92 -20.45 -31.20
N THR A 218 10.08 -19.94 -31.57
CA THR A 218 10.95 -19.17 -30.69
C THR A 218 11.34 -17.87 -31.37
N SER A 219 11.31 -16.77 -30.61
CA SER A 219 11.70 -15.44 -31.07
C SER A 219 12.82 -14.89 -30.21
N TRP A 220 13.72 -14.13 -30.81
CA TRP A 220 14.78 -13.40 -30.11
C TRP A 220 14.74 -11.92 -30.46
N ALA A 221 15.16 -11.09 -29.52
CA ALA A 221 15.45 -9.69 -29.80
C ALA A 221 16.81 -9.31 -29.24
N THR A 222 17.65 -8.70 -30.07
CA THR A 222 18.94 -8.13 -29.67
C THR A 222 18.81 -6.62 -29.58
N ASP A 223 19.16 -6.04 -28.44
CA ASP A 223 19.09 -4.59 -28.23
C ASP A 223 20.36 -3.85 -28.71
N VAL A 224 20.35 -2.52 -28.59
CA VAL A 224 21.46 -1.65 -29.01
C VAL A 224 22.76 -1.86 -28.22
N LEU A 225 22.69 -2.53 -27.07
CA LEU A 225 23.85 -2.90 -26.26
C LEU A 225 24.39 -4.28 -26.64
N GLY A 226 23.76 -4.97 -27.60
CA GLY A 226 24.13 -6.31 -28.04
C GLY A 226 23.62 -7.42 -27.12
N ARG A 227 22.69 -7.13 -26.20
CA ARG A 227 22.09 -8.13 -25.30
C ARG A 227 20.94 -8.81 -26.02
N GLU A 228 20.75 -10.11 -25.79
CA GLU A 228 19.71 -10.90 -26.46
C GLU A 228 18.67 -11.43 -25.45
N LEU A 229 17.39 -11.13 -25.69
CA LEU A 229 16.27 -11.82 -25.05
C LEU A 229 15.76 -12.96 -25.92
N GLU A 230 15.09 -13.93 -25.31
CA GLU A 230 14.46 -15.07 -25.96
C GLU A 230 13.04 -15.28 -25.44
N VAL A 231 12.10 -15.62 -26.32
CA VAL A 231 10.72 -15.96 -25.97
C VAL A 231 10.30 -17.21 -26.74
N GLN A 232 9.80 -18.22 -26.02
CA GLN A 232 9.32 -19.47 -26.58
C GLN A 232 7.80 -19.58 -26.47
N TYR A 233 7.16 -20.13 -27.50
CA TYR A 233 5.71 -20.26 -27.58
C TYR A 233 5.26 -21.72 -27.73
N ASN A 234 4.09 -22.04 -27.18
CA ASN A 234 3.41 -23.32 -27.41
C ASN A 234 2.78 -23.37 -28.83
N ALA A 235 2.09 -24.46 -29.15
CA ALA A 235 1.43 -24.66 -30.44
C ALA A 235 0.35 -23.60 -30.77
N ASP A 236 -0.29 -23.04 -29.74
CA ASP A 236 -1.29 -21.97 -29.86
C ASP A 236 -0.69 -20.57 -29.85
N HIS A 237 0.64 -20.46 -30.01
CA HIS A 237 1.39 -19.20 -30.01
C HIS A 237 1.29 -18.41 -28.69
N ARG A 238 1.07 -19.09 -27.55
CA ARG A 238 1.13 -18.51 -26.20
C ARG A 238 2.52 -18.67 -25.62
N VAL A 239 2.98 -17.67 -24.85
CA VAL A 239 4.31 -17.67 -24.23
C VAL A 239 4.38 -18.74 -23.13
N ILE A 240 5.41 -19.60 -23.20
CA ILE A 240 5.65 -20.67 -22.23
C ILE A 240 7.03 -20.61 -21.58
N ALA A 241 7.98 -19.87 -22.16
CA ALA A 241 9.27 -19.62 -21.53
C ALA A 241 9.89 -18.33 -22.06
N SER A 242 10.79 -17.75 -21.27
CA SER A 242 11.59 -16.61 -21.70
C SER A 242 12.99 -16.60 -21.06
N ARG A 243 13.92 -15.93 -21.73
CA ARG A 243 15.20 -15.48 -21.17
C ARG A 243 15.29 -13.96 -21.32
N ASP A 244 15.56 -13.26 -20.24
CA ASP A 244 15.70 -11.80 -20.26
C ASP A 244 17.09 -11.35 -20.78
N TYR A 245 17.31 -10.04 -20.88
CA TYR A 245 18.60 -9.48 -21.32
C TYR A 245 19.75 -9.71 -20.32
N GLY A 246 19.46 -10.04 -19.06
CA GLY A 246 20.43 -10.43 -18.03
C GLY A 246 20.78 -11.91 -18.05
N GLY A 247 20.04 -12.72 -18.79
CA GLY A 247 20.19 -14.18 -18.90
C GLY A 247 19.30 -14.98 -17.95
N GLU A 248 18.46 -14.33 -17.15
CA GLU A 248 17.51 -14.96 -16.23
C GLU A 248 16.41 -15.67 -17.02
N ARG A 249 16.00 -16.86 -16.55
CA ARG A 249 15.03 -17.72 -17.26
C ARG A 249 13.74 -17.88 -16.48
N TYR A 250 12.63 -17.86 -17.20
CA TYR A 250 11.29 -18.00 -16.67
C TYR A 250 10.53 -19.06 -17.48
N ALA A 251 9.71 -19.86 -16.81
CA ALA A 251 8.86 -20.86 -17.47
C ALA A 251 7.42 -20.74 -16.97
N ILE A 252 6.48 -20.75 -17.91
CA ILE A 252 5.04 -20.60 -17.70
C ILE A 252 4.36 -21.92 -18.04
N GLU A 253 3.60 -22.43 -17.09
CA GLU A 253 2.72 -23.59 -17.30
C GLU A 253 1.29 -23.09 -17.55
N LEU A 254 0.68 -23.58 -18.63
CA LEU A 254 -0.67 -23.24 -19.04
C LEU A 254 -1.59 -24.46 -18.93
N ASP A 255 -2.83 -24.27 -18.52
CA ASP A 255 -3.88 -25.30 -18.67
C ASP A 255 -4.46 -25.32 -20.10
N ASP A 256 -5.39 -26.25 -20.35
CA ASP A 256 -6.06 -26.39 -21.64
C ASP A 256 -6.89 -25.14 -22.02
N ASN A 257 -7.30 -24.33 -21.04
CA ASN A 257 -8.01 -23.07 -21.25
C ASN A 257 -7.05 -21.88 -21.49
N GLY A 258 -5.73 -22.07 -21.34
CA GLY A 258 -4.72 -21.03 -21.49
C GLY A 258 -4.43 -20.21 -20.25
N ASN A 259 -4.96 -20.60 -19.10
CA ASN A 259 -4.68 -19.93 -17.84
C ASN A 259 -3.29 -20.29 -17.36
N MET A 260 -2.57 -19.31 -16.80
CA MET A 260 -1.26 -19.55 -16.19
C MET A 260 -1.43 -20.31 -14.87
N VAL A 261 -1.24 -21.62 -14.85
CA VAL A 261 -1.35 -22.46 -13.64
C VAL A 261 -0.03 -22.58 -12.87
N GLY A 262 1.08 -22.14 -13.47
CA GLY A 262 2.37 -22.09 -12.78
C GLY A 262 3.37 -21.15 -13.43
N LEU A 263 4.24 -20.57 -12.59
CA LEU A 263 5.37 -19.75 -13.01
C LEU A 263 6.63 -20.20 -12.27
N THR A 264 7.65 -20.63 -13.00
CA THR A 264 8.98 -20.94 -12.49
C THR A 264 9.89 -19.73 -12.68
N LEU A 265 10.47 -19.25 -11.57
CA LEU A 265 11.39 -18.12 -11.51
C LEU A 265 12.83 -18.54 -11.80
N ALA A 266 13.71 -17.56 -12.01
CA ALA A 266 15.11 -17.79 -12.36
C ALA A 266 15.92 -18.56 -11.29
N ASP A 267 15.52 -18.47 -10.02
CA ASP A 267 16.09 -19.20 -8.89
C ASP A 267 15.50 -20.62 -8.70
N GLY A 268 14.59 -21.03 -9.58
CA GLY A 268 13.89 -22.32 -9.53
C GLY A 268 12.67 -22.34 -8.59
N ASN A 269 12.37 -21.23 -7.89
CA ASN A 269 11.14 -21.12 -7.11
C ASN A 269 9.92 -21.09 -8.03
N ARG A 270 8.78 -21.59 -7.51
CA ARG A 270 7.56 -21.77 -8.31
C ARG A 270 6.34 -21.15 -7.65
N LEU A 271 5.59 -20.36 -8.41
CA LEU A 271 4.22 -19.96 -8.08
C LEU A 271 3.24 -20.94 -8.73
N GLN A 272 2.08 -21.12 -8.10
CA GLN A 272 0.98 -21.94 -8.63
C GLN A 272 -0.32 -21.15 -8.56
N PHE A 273 -1.20 -21.35 -9.53
CA PHE A 273 -2.48 -20.66 -9.62
C PHE A 273 -3.58 -21.66 -9.95
N GLN A 274 -4.76 -21.47 -9.37
CA GLN A 274 -5.95 -22.26 -9.63
C GLN A 274 -7.06 -21.36 -10.15
N TYR A 275 -7.83 -21.86 -11.10
CA TYR A 275 -8.92 -21.11 -11.73
C TYR A 275 -10.21 -21.92 -11.67
N ASP A 276 -11.34 -21.22 -11.73
CA ASP A 276 -12.64 -21.85 -11.95
C ASP A 276 -12.93 -22.09 -13.45
N GLU A 277 -14.12 -22.60 -13.75
CA GLU A 277 -14.57 -22.85 -15.13
C GLU A 277 -14.73 -21.57 -15.98
N PHE A 278 -14.74 -20.40 -15.34
CA PHE A 278 -14.80 -19.08 -15.98
C PHE A 278 -13.43 -18.40 -16.05
N ALA A 279 -12.35 -19.16 -15.83
CA ALA A 279 -10.98 -18.64 -15.83
C ALA A 279 -10.74 -17.49 -14.83
N ARG A 280 -11.51 -17.44 -13.74
CA ARG A 280 -11.30 -16.53 -12.61
C ARG A 280 -10.37 -17.18 -11.59
N LEU A 281 -9.43 -16.41 -11.02
CA LEU A 281 -8.40 -16.92 -10.11
C LEU A 281 -9.03 -17.31 -8.76
N LEU A 282 -9.07 -18.59 -8.43
CA LEU A 282 -9.57 -19.09 -7.15
C LEU A 282 -8.50 -19.11 -6.05
N GLU A 283 -7.25 -19.40 -6.40
CA GLU A 283 -6.17 -19.52 -5.44
C GLU A 283 -4.83 -19.17 -6.10
N GLU A 284 -4.01 -18.39 -5.42
CA GLU A 284 -2.58 -18.28 -5.71
C GLU A 284 -1.77 -18.88 -4.56
N THR A 285 -0.78 -19.70 -4.92
CA THR A 285 0.16 -20.31 -3.99
C THR A 285 1.56 -19.80 -4.30
N ASP A 286 2.16 -19.14 -3.33
CA ASP A 286 3.52 -18.62 -3.45
C ASP A 286 4.57 -19.76 -3.41
N PRO A 287 5.86 -19.45 -3.63
CA PRO A 287 6.91 -20.44 -3.52
C PRO A 287 7.04 -21.04 -2.14
N LEU A 288 6.31 -20.57 -1.12
CA LEU A 288 6.30 -21.12 0.22
C LEU A 288 5.26 -22.19 0.48
N GLY A 289 4.22 -22.24 -0.36
CA GLY A 289 3.00 -22.96 -0.06
C GLY A 289 2.02 -22.16 0.80
N ARG A 290 2.18 -20.84 0.93
CA ARG A 290 1.15 -19.95 1.46
C ARG A 290 0.15 -19.65 0.36
N LYS A 291 -1.12 -19.54 0.74
CA LYS A 291 -2.24 -19.45 -0.18
C LYS A 291 -3.03 -18.18 0.05
N ILE A 292 -3.35 -17.47 -1.03
CA ILE A 292 -4.42 -16.47 -1.05
C ILE A 292 -5.54 -17.06 -1.88
N ALA A 293 -6.76 -17.06 -1.34
CA ALA A 293 -7.94 -17.61 -2.01
C ALA A 293 -8.98 -16.53 -2.27
N TYR A 294 -9.72 -16.65 -3.37
CA TYR A 294 -10.70 -15.67 -3.83
C TYR A 294 -12.06 -16.34 -4.03
N GLU A 295 -13.10 -15.64 -3.61
CA GLU A 295 -14.49 -15.97 -3.89
C GLU A 295 -15.15 -14.85 -4.70
N TYR A 296 -16.11 -15.20 -5.55
CA TYR A 296 -16.70 -14.28 -6.51
C TYR A 296 -18.22 -14.23 -6.43
N HIS A 297 -18.78 -13.07 -6.78
CA HIS A 297 -20.21 -12.83 -6.86
C HIS A 297 -20.81 -13.50 -8.11
N HIS A 298 -21.53 -14.60 -7.93
CA HIS A 298 -22.21 -15.32 -9.01
C HIS A 298 -21.29 -15.61 -10.23
N LEU A 299 -21.70 -15.17 -11.44
CA LEU A 299 -20.98 -15.34 -12.70
C LEU A 299 -20.14 -14.11 -13.08
N THR A 300 -19.82 -13.22 -12.13
CA THR A 300 -19.10 -11.97 -12.42
C THR A 300 -17.63 -12.00 -11.98
N THR A 301 -16.85 -10.99 -12.34
CA THR A 301 -15.47 -10.84 -11.83
C THR A 301 -15.40 -10.14 -10.46
N LEU A 302 -16.54 -9.81 -9.85
CA LEU A 302 -16.59 -9.10 -8.57
C LEU A 302 -16.20 -10.06 -7.43
N VAL A 303 -15.17 -9.72 -6.68
CA VAL A 303 -14.66 -10.54 -5.57
C VAL A 303 -15.51 -10.30 -4.33
N THR A 304 -16.11 -11.35 -3.77
CA THR A 304 -16.89 -11.27 -2.51
C THR A 304 -16.04 -11.55 -1.28
N GLN A 305 -14.95 -12.30 -1.42
CA GLN A 305 -14.04 -12.59 -0.33
C GLN A 305 -12.61 -12.83 -0.82
N VAL A 306 -11.63 -12.32 -0.07
CA VAL A 306 -10.22 -12.69 -0.18
C VAL A 306 -9.79 -13.29 1.14
N SER A 307 -9.27 -14.51 1.13
CA SER A 307 -8.74 -15.19 2.32
C SER A 307 -7.22 -15.20 2.26
N TYR A 308 -6.57 -14.61 3.26
CA TYR A 308 -5.12 -14.46 3.33
C TYR A 308 -4.44 -15.63 4.06
N PRO A 309 -3.12 -15.85 3.87
CA PRO A 309 -2.39 -16.95 4.49
C PRO A 309 -2.39 -16.93 6.02
N ASP A 310 -2.65 -15.78 6.64
CA ASP A 310 -2.69 -15.59 8.08
C ASP A 310 -4.08 -15.84 8.70
N GLY A 311 -5.05 -16.25 7.87
CA GLY A 311 -6.44 -16.53 8.25
C GLY A 311 -7.35 -15.31 8.23
N SER A 312 -6.83 -14.09 8.01
CA SER A 312 -7.66 -12.91 7.85
C SER A 312 -8.44 -12.95 6.53
N THR A 313 -9.58 -12.26 6.50
CA THR A 313 -10.43 -12.20 5.31
C THR A 313 -10.87 -10.78 5.03
N TRP A 314 -10.75 -10.36 3.78
CA TRP A 314 -11.47 -9.19 3.26
C TRP A 314 -12.78 -9.66 2.64
N GLN A 315 -13.87 -8.92 2.80
CA GLN A 315 -15.18 -9.26 2.24
C GLN A 315 -15.85 -8.06 1.58
N ALA A 316 -16.63 -8.31 0.52
CA ALA A 316 -17.49 -7.32 -0.10
C ALA A 316 -18.87 -7.90 -0.43
N ARG A 317 -19.88 -7.04 -0.34
CA ARG A 317 -21.27 -7.32 -0.73
C ARG A 317 -21.67 -6.41 -1.87
N TYR A 318 -22.32 -7.00 -2.86
CA TYR A 318 -22.84 -6.30 -4.03
C TYR A 318 -24.35 -6.45 -4.13
N ASP A 319 -25.01 -5.55 -4.85
CA ASP A 319 -26.39 -5.76 -5.31
C ASP A 319 -26.43 -6.61 -6.60
N ASP A 320 -27.64 -6.88 -7.10
CA ASP A 320 -27.86 -7.67 -8.31
C ASP A 320 -27.31 -6.99 -9.57
N GLN A 321 -27.09 -5.67 -9.54
CA GLN A 321 -26.50 -4.88 -10.62
C GLN A 321 -24.96 -4.82 -10.52
N GLY A 322 -24.38 -5.29 -9.42
CA GLY A 322 -22.94 -5.32 -9.17
C GLY A 322 -22.39 -4.07 -8.48
N ASN A 323 -23.24 -3.18 -7.93
CA ASN A 323 -22.79 -2.04 -7.15
C ASN A 323 -22.34 -2.50 -5.76
N LEU A 324 -21.24 -1.93 -5.26
CA LEU A 324 -20.73 -2.23 -3.92
C LEU A 324 -21.72 -1.67 -2.88
N LEU A 325 -22.23 -2.54 -2.01
CA LEU A 325 -23.11 -2.17 -0.89
C LEU A 325 -22.34 -2.05 0.42
N ALA A 326 -21.35 -2.91 0.62
CA ALA A 326 -20.53 -2.92 1.81
C ALA A 326 -19.19 -3.62 1.57
N GLU A 327 -18.18 -3.20 2.33
CA GLU A 327 -16.85 -3.79 2.37
C GLU A 327 -16.44 -3.97 3.83
N THR A 328 -15.90 -5.13 4.17
CA THR A 328 -15.27 -5.40 5.47
C THR A 328 -13.79 -5.64 5.23
N ASP A 329 -12.94 -4.77 5.77
CA ASP A 329 -11.49 -4.92 5.63
C ASP A 329 -10.95 -6.15 6.39
N ALA A 330 -9.68 -6.50 6.17
CA ALA A 330 -9.05 -7.65 6.84
C ALA A 330 -8.95 -7.50 8.38
N LEU A 331 -9.21 -6.30 8.93
CA LEU A 331 -9.26 -6.01 10.36
C LEU A 331 -10.70 -6.06 10.91
N GLY A 332 -11.71 -6.28 10.06
CA GLY A 332 -13.12 -6.35 10.44
C GLY A 332 -13.85 -5.01 10.39
N HIS A 333 -13.25 -3.93 9.87
CA HIS A 333 -13.91 -2.64 9.77
C HIS A 333 -14.87 -2.61 8.58
N LEU A 334 -16.15 -2.35 8.86
CA LEU A 334 -17.21 -2.25 7.88
C LEU A 334 -17.31 -0.83 7.30
N THR A 335 -17.30 -0.71 5.97
CA THR A 335 -17.71 0.49 5.25
C THR A 335 -18.95 0.18 4.43
N GLU A 336 -19.99 1.01 4.53
CA GLU A 336 -21.24 0.85 3.79
C GLU A 336 -21.39 1.94 2.73
N TYR A 337 -22.03 1.57 1.61
CA TYR A 337 -22.21 2.42 0.45
C TYR A 337 -23.69 2.47 0.09
N LEU A 338 -24.23 3.68 0.01
CA LEU A 338 -25.58 3.92 -0.51
C LEU A 338 -25.46 4.53 -1.90
N ASN A 339 -25.88 3.76 -2.90
CA ASN A 339 -25.77 4.11 -4.31
C ASN A 339 -27.12 4.59 -4.86
N GLY A 340 -27.07 5.49 -5.83
CA GLY A 340 -28.24 5.83 -6.65
C GLY A 340 -28.57 4.74 -7.68
N ASP A 341 -29.68 4.92 -8.39
CA ASP A 341 -30.11 4.02 -9.47
C ASP A 341 -29.09 3.94 -10.63
N ASP A 342 -28.21 4.94 -10.74
CA ASP A 342 -27.09 5.00 -11.70
C ASP A 342 -25.81 4.33 -11.18
N GLY A 343 -25.85 3.68 -10.02
CA GLY A 343 -24.71 2.99 -9.39
C GLY A 343 -23.68 3.94 -8.75
N LEU A 344 -23.92 5.25 -8.72
CA LEU A 344 -23.01 6.21 -8.10
C LEU A 344 -23.26 6.32 -6.58
N PRO A 345 -22.22 6.23 -5.73
CA PRO A 345 -22.39 6.36 -4.29
C PRO A 345 -22.76 7.79 -3.93
N HIS A 346 -23.92 7.99 -3.28
CA HIS A 346 -24.31 9.29 -2.73
C HIS A 346 -23.96 9.41 -1.25
N THR A 347 -23.83 8.28 -0.54
CA THR A 347 -23.41 8.25 0.87
C THR A 347 -22.41 7.11 1.10
N ILE A 348 -21.33 7.39 1.84
CA ILE A 348 -20.36 6.41 2.30
C ILE A 348 -20.28 6.49 3.82
N ILE A 349 -20.49 5.38 4.51
CA ILE A 349 -20.52 5.30 5.98
C ILE A 349 -19.33 4.46 6.43
N ASP A 350 -18.44 5.03 7.23
CA ASP A 350 -17.29 4.29 7.76
C ASP A 350 -17.65 3.45 9.00
N ALA A 351 -16.69 2.65 9.48
CA ALA A 351 -16.87 1.77 10.64
C ALA A 351 -17.16 2.52 11.95
N THR A 352 -16.99 3.85 11.98
CA THR A 352 -17.35 4.72 13.13
C THR A 352 -18.70 5.39 12.94
N TYR A 353 -19.50 4.95 11.96
CA TYR A 353 -20.79 5.51 11.56
C TYR A 353 -20.71 6.97 11.09
N LYS A 354 -19.52 7.44 10.68
CA LYS A 354 -19.38 8.76 10.08
C LYS A 354 -19.66 8.68 8.59
N SER A 355 -20.50 9.60 8.13
CA SER A 355 -20.94 9.64 6.74
C SER A 355 -20.21 10.70 5.93
N LYS A 356 -19.92 10.38 4.67
CA LYS A 356 -19.54 11.33 3.61
C LYS A 356 -20.63 11.34 2.56
N TYR A 357 -20.88 12.49 1.95
CA TYR A 357 -21.94 12.64 0.95
C TYR A 357 -21.38 13.17 -0.37
N LEU A 358 -21.88 12.63 -1.49
CA LEU A 358 -21.49 13.03 -2.83
C LEU A 358 -22.72 13.38 -3.65
N TRP A 359 -22.60 14.43 -4.45
CA TRP A 359 -23.59 14.82 -5.46
C TRP A 359 -22.93 14.80 -6.81
N TRP A 360 -23.61 14.19 -7.77
CA TRP A 360 -23.13 13.92 -9.12
C TRP A 360 -23.98 14.67 -10.14
N ASN A 361 -23.36 15.12 -11.22
CA ASN A 361 -24.10 15.55 -12.41
C ASN A 361 -24.45 14.35 -13.30
N THR A 362 -25.20 14.61 -14.36
CA THR A 362 -25.64 13.59 -15.34
C THR A 362 -24.50 12.95 -16.16
N LEU A 363 -23.28 13.46 -16.02
CA LEU A 363 -22.06 12.92 -16.64
C LEU A 363 -21.20 12.17 -15.63
N ALA A 364 -21.75 11.82 -14.46
CA ALA A 364 -21.06 11.15 -13.35
C ALA A 364 -19.83 11.93 -12.82
N GLN A 365 -19.88 13.26 -12.88
CA GLN A 365 -18.86 14.13 -12.29
C GLN A 365 -19.35 14.63 -10.93
N VAL A 366 -18.49 14.57 -9.91
CA VAL A 366 -18.81 15.11 -8.57
C VAL A 366 -18.97 16.62 -8.67
N GLU A 367 -20.13 17.16 -8.32
CA GLU A 367 -20.40 18.60 -8.22
C GLU A 367 -20.23 19.10 -6.79
N ARG A 368 -20.47 18.23 -5.81
CA ARG A 368 -20.33 18.54 -4.39
C ARG A 368 -19.85 17.31 -3.63
N TYR A 369 -18.94 17.55 -2.70
CA TYR A 369 -18.50 16.57 -1.71
C TYR A 369 -18.70 17.17 -0.32
N GLN A 370 -19.32 16.44 0.60
CA GLN A 370 -19.43 16.83 2.00
C GLN A 370 -18.76 15.79 2.89
N ASP A 371 -17.83 16.25 3.73
CA ASP A 371 -17.16 15.40 4.70
C ASP A 371 -18.03 15.14 5.95
N CYS A 372 -17.55 14.29 6.85
CA CYS A 372 -18.25 13.93 8.09
C CYS A 372 -18.42 15.07 9.08
N SER A 373 -17.74 16.20 8.90
CA SER A 373 -17.93 17.42 9.70
C SER A 373 -19.03 18.34 9.13
N GLY A 374 -19.65 17.95 8.01
CA GLY A 374 -20.69 18.72 7.33
C GLY A 374 -20.14 19.80 6.39
N LYS A 375 -18.82 19.90 6.23
CA LYS A 375 -18.17 20.88 5.35
C LYS A 375 -18.23 20.42 3.90
N SER A 376 -18.57 21.34 3.00
CA SER A 376 -18.77 21.02 1.57
C SER A 376 -17.69 21.64 0.71
N THR A 377 -17.19 20.86 -0.25
CA THR A 377 -16.37 21.31 -1.38
C THR A 377 -17.20 21.21 -2.65
N TYR A 378 -17.16 22.22 -3.50
CA TYR A 378 -17.90 22.28 -4.77
C TYR A 378 -16.94 22.26 -5.96
N TYR A 379 -17.38 21.60 -7.02
CA TYR A 379 -16.61 21.42 -8.25
C TYR A 379 -17.43 21.92 -9.43
N ARG A 380 -16.78 22.66 -10.33
CA ARG A 380 -17.42 23.19 -11.54
C ARG A 380 -16.66 22.76 -12.77
N TYR A 381 -17.39 22.32 -13.78
CA TYR A 381 -16.87 21.88 -15.06
C TYR A 381 -17.26 22.84 -16.19
N ASP A 382 -16.48 22.87 -17.26
CA ASP A 382 -16.83 23.62 -18.49
C ASP A 382 -17.61 22.73 -19.49
N ASP A 383 -18.03 23.31 -20.61
CA ASP A 383 -18.75 22.60 -21.68
C ASP A 383 -17.90 21.52 -22.38
N ARG A 384 -16.60 21.48 -22.11
CA ARG A 384 -15.66 20.43 -22.56
C ARG A 384 -15.45 19.37 -21.48
N GLN A 385 -16.21 19.43 -20.39
CA GLN A 385 -16.21 18.51 -19.26
C GLN A 385 -14.93 18.57 -18.42
N HIS A 386 -14.12 19.63 -18.53
CA HIS A 386 -12.94 19.82 -17.70
C HIS A 386 -13.29 20.52 -16.40
N LEU A 387 -12.65 20.12 -15.29
CA LEU A 387 -12.73 20.83 -14.01
C LEU A 387 -12.11 22.23 -14.15
N VAL A 388 -12.91 23.28 -13.99
CA VAL A 388 -12.50 24.69 -14.14
C VAL A 388 -12.59 25.49 -12.85
N ALA A 389 -13.23 24.98 -11.80
CA ALA A 389 -13.13 25.58 -10.47
C ALA A 389 -13.37 24.56 -9.35
N VAL A 390 -12.71 24.82 -8.22
CA VAL A 390 -12.94 24.14 -6.94
C VAL A 390 -13.18 25.20 -5.89
N THR A 391 -14.32 25.14 -5.21
CA THR A 391 -14.62 25.97 -4.04
C THR A 391 -14.53 25.10 -2.80
N ASP A 392 -13.57 25.37 -1.94
CA ASP A 392 -13.30 24.54 -0.76
C ASP A 392 -14.32 24.76 0.38
N ALA A 393 -14.12 24.03 1.48
CA ALA A 393 -14.91 24.13 2.70
C ALA A 393 -14.90 25.52 3.38
N LEU A 394 -13.94 26.38 3.04
CA LEU A 394 -13.81 27.75 3.52
C LEU A 394 -14.43 28.77 2.54
N ASN A 395 -15.13 28.29 1.51
CA ASN A 395 -15.71 29.08 0.43
C ASN A 395 -14.66 29.84 -0.40
N GLN A 396 -13.42 29.35 -0.43
CA GLN A 396 -12.35 29.89 -1.26
C GLN A 396 -12.35 29.18 -2.61
N THR A 397 -12.31 29.95 -3.70
CA THR A 397 -12.42 29.40 -5.05
C THR A 397 -11.11 29.48 -5.81
N THR A 398 -10.57 28.32 -6.20
CA THR A 398 -9.49 28.20 -7.16
C THR A 398 -10.08 27.99 -8.55
N THR A 399 -9.64 28.75 -9.55
CA THR A 399 -10.12 28.59 -10.94
C THR A 399 -9.00 28.20 -11.90
N LEU A 400 -9.34 27.47 -12.96
CA LEU A 400 -8.42 26.84 -13.88
C LEU A 400 -8.75 27.29 -15.31
N GLU A 401 -7.80 27.93 -15.99
CA GLU A 401 -7.83 28.17 -17.43
C GLU A 401 -7.16 26.98 -18.13
N ARG A 402 -7.80 26.43 -19.17
CA ARG A 402 -7.33 25.21 -19.83
C ARG A 402 -7.29 25.34 -21.35
N LYS A 403 -6.41 24.56 -21.98
CA LYS A 403 -6.45 24.28 -23.42
C LYS A 403 -7.67 23.43 -23.77
N PRO A 404 -8.07 23.36 -25.05
CA PRO A 404 -9.09 22.43 -25.53
C PRO A 404 -8.86 20.96 -25.17
N ASP A 405 -7.59 20.49 -25.17
CA ASP A 405 -7.21 19.13 -24.74
C ASP A 405 -7.10 18.95 -23.21
N GLY A 406 -7.38 20.01 -22.44
CA GLY A 406 -7.52 19.95 -20.98
C GLY A 406 -6.28 20.36 -20.19
N GLU A 407 -5.13 20.61 -20.82
CA GLU A 407 -3.93 21.07 -20.09
C GLU A 407 -4.17 22.44 -19.43
N VAL A 408 -3.74 22.58 -18.17
CA VAL A 408 -3.94 23.80 -17.39
C VAL A 408 -3.00 24.90 -17.86
N LEU A 409 -3.50 25.96 -18.47
CA LEU A 409 -2.72 27.13 -18.87
C LEU A 409 -2.45 28.06 -17.69
N ARG A 410 -3.44 28.24 -16.82
CA ARG A 410 -3.34 29.12 -15.66
C ARG A 410 -4.17 28.58 -14.49
N ILE A 411 -3.65 28.75 -13.27
CA ILE A 411 -4.38 28.54 -12.02
C ILE A 411 -4.51 29.90 -11.36
N HIS A 412 -5.72 30.32 -11.02
CA HIS A 412 -5.96 31.52 -10.22
C HIS A 412 -6.34 31.11 -8.81
N HIS A 413 -5.56 31.61 -7.86
CA HIS A 413 -5.73 31.31 -6.44
C HIS A 413 -6.67 32.32 -5.78
N PRO A 414 -7.32 31.95 -4.66
CA PRO A 414 -8.21 32.85 -3.91
C PRO A 414 -7.53 34.14 -3.41
N ASP A 415 -6.22 34.13 -3.24
CA ASP A 415 -5.42 35.28 -2.79
C ASP A 415 -5.06 36.27 -3.92
N GLY A 416 -5.53 36.02 -5.14
CA GLY A 416 -5.29 36.85 -6.32
C GLY A 416 -3.99 36.53 -7.07
N THR A 417 -3.17 35.60 -6.56
CA THR A 417 -1.99 35.12 -7.28
C THR A 417 -2.40 34.16 -8.41
N SER A 418 -1.52 34.00 -9.40
CA SER A 418 -1.77 33.03 -10.48
C SER A 418 -0.51 32.32 -10.94
N GLU A 419 -0.64 31.04 -11.25
CA GLU A 419 0.41 30.23 -11.84
C GLU A 419 0.14 30.02 -13.33
N SER A 420 1.16 29.94 -14.17
CA SER A 420 0.98 29.67 -15.60
C SER A 420 1.92 28.59 -16.11
N PHE A 421 1.46 27.85 -17.12
CA PHE A 421 2.17 26.71 -17.68
C PHE A 421 2.22 26.79 -19.21
N THR A 422 3.34 26.35 -19.77
CA THR A 422 3.45 26.05 -21.20
C THR A 422 3.78 24.59 -21.41
N TYR A 423 3.37 24.05 -22.55
CA TYR A 423 3.44 22.63 -22.85
C TYR A 423 3.99 22.41 -24.24
N ASN A 424 4.63 21.27 -24.44
CA ASN A 424 4.85 20.74 -25.78
C ASN A 424 3.55 20.12 -26.32
N VAL A 425 3.60 19.61 -27.55
CA VAL A 425 2.45 19.00 -28.24
C VAL A 425 1.86 17.78 -27.51
N TYR A 426 2.63 17.11 -26.64
CA TYR A 426 2.16 15.97 -25.85
C TYR A 426 1.60 16.36 -24.47
N GLY A 427 1.36 17.65 -24.23
CA GLY A 427 0.91 18.13 -22.92
C GLY A 427 1.97 18.00 -21.82
N GLN A 428 3.25 17.82 -22.17
CA GLN A 428 4.34 17.81 -21.18
C GLN A 428 4.80 19.24 -20.91
N VAL A 429 4.93 19.60 -19.64
CA VAL A 429 5.34 20.95 -19.20
C VAL A 429 6.72 21.31 -19.78
N LEU A 430 6.79 22.48 -20.40
CA LEU A 430 7.99 23.16 -20.91
C LEU A 430 8.37 24.37 -20.05
N SER A 431 7.39 25.08 -19.49
CA SER A 431 7.66 26.10 -18.49
C SER A 431 6.56 26.19 -17.47
N HIS A 432 6.92 26.59 -16.27
CA HIS A 432 5.99 26.92 -15.19
C HIS A 432 6.44 28.24 -14.59
N SER A 433 5.52 29.20 -14.54
CA SER A 433 5.68 30.43 -13.77
C SER A 433 4.79 30.36 -12.55
N ASP A 434 5.38 30.48 -11.36
CA ASP A 434 4.63 30.48 -10.10
C ASP A 434 3.85 31.79 -9.86
N GLY A 435 3.09 31.87 -8.75
CA GLY A 435 2.31 33.05 -8.30
C GLY A 435 3.09 34.36 -8.10
N LYS A 436 4.37 34.34 -8.45
CA LYS A 436 5.46 35.20 -8.03
C LYS A 436 6.26 35.66 -9.26
N GLY A 437 5.89 35.16 -10.45
CA GLY A 437 6.49 35.47 -11.74
C GLY A 437 7.80 34.74 -12.05
N GLN A 438 8.24 33.78 -11.24
CA GLN A 438 9.46 33.02 -11.55
C GLN A 438 9.19 31.88 -12.49
N THR A 439 9.91 31.88 -13.61
CA THR A 439 9.78 30.84 -14.61
C THR A 439 10.86 29.78 -14.46
N THR A 440 10.45 28.53 -14.21
CA THR A 440 11.28 27.33 -14.46
C THR A 440 11.01 26.85 -15.89
N ARG A 441 12.06 26.50 -16.63
CA ARG A 441 11.99 25.99 -18.01
C ARG A 441 12.57 24.57 -18.10
N LEU A 442 11.90 23.69 -18.83
CA LEU A 442 12.33 22.33 -19.12
C LEU A 442 12.53 22.19 -20.63
N LEU A 443 13.71 21.71 -21.02
CA LEU A 443 13.97 21.21 -22.36
C LEU A 443 13.84 19.68 -22.35
N ARG A 444 13.35 19.14 -23.46
CA ARG A 444 13.13 17.72 -23.63
C ARG A 444 13.76 17.22 -24.93
N THR A 445 14.15 15.96 -24.95
CA THR A 445 14.57 15.27 -26.18
C THR A 445 13.36 15.05 -27.09
N ALA A 446 13.61 14.63 -28.33
CA ALA A 446 12.57 14.20 -29.25
C ALA A 446 11.71 13.05 -28.68
N ARG A 447 12.25 12.25 -27.74
CA ARG A 447 11.50 11.19 -27.04
C ARG A 447 10.65 11.72 -25.86
N GLY A 448 10.80 12.99 -25.49
CA GLY A 448 10.12 13.60 -24.34
C GLY A 448 10.86 13.46 -23.01
N LEU A 449 12.05 12.86 -23.00
CA LEU A 449 12.91 12.80 -21.79
C LEU A 449 13.42 14.19 -21.43
N PRO A 450 13.53 14.57 -20.14
CA PRO A 450 14.20 15.81 -19.76
C PRO A 450 15.63 15.82 -20.27
N SER A 451 16.04 16.88 -20.98
CA SER A 451 17.41 17.09 -21.44
C SER A 451 18.11 18.22 -20.70
N SER A 452 17.34 19.24 -20.29
CA SER A 452 17.84 20.30 -19.41
C SER A 452 16.70 20.91 -18.60
N ARG A 453 17.01 21.36 -17.38
CA ARG A 453 16.13 22.21 -16.58
C ARG A 453 16.86 23.51 -16.30
N GLN A 454 16.18 24.64 -16.49
CA GLN A 454 16.64 25.96 -16.11
C GLN A 454 15.72 26.53 -15.04
N ASP A 455 16.27 26.95 -13.91
CA ASP A 455 15.49 27.64 -12.88
C ASP A 455 15.28 29.13 -13.21
N ALA A 456 14.56 29.86 -12.35
CA ALA A 456 14.30 31.28 -12.55
C ALA A 456 15.55 32.17 -12.41
N LYS A 457 16.64 31.66 -11.81
CA LYS A 457 17.94 32.34 -11.71
C LYS A 457 18.81 32.10 -12.94
N GLY A 458 18.33 31.31 -13.90
CA GLY A 458 19.05 30.95 -15.12
C GLY A 458 20.01 29.77 -14.96
N GLN A 459 20.08 29.15 -13.78
CA GLN A 459 20.95 28.01 -13.48
C GLN A 459 20.43 26.76 -14.19
N ARG A 460 21.35 25.94 -14.73
CA ARG A 460 21.00 24.83 -15.63
C ARG A 460 21.49 23.49 -15.12
N ILE A 461 20.57 22.53 -15.03
CA ILE A 461 20.88 21.09 -14.93
C ILE A 461 20.73 20.48 -16.32
N ARG A 462 21.60 19.54 -16.69
CA ARG A 462 21.54 18.76 -17.95
C ARG A 462 21.53 17.27 -17.65
N TYR A 463 20.80 16.52 -18.49
CA TYR A 463 20.62 15.08 -18.38
C TYR A 463 21.12 14.42 -19.65
N GLU A 464 21.91 13.36 -19.51
CA GLU A 464 22.47 12.58 -20.61
C GLU A 464 22.03 11.13 -20.48
N TYR A 465 21.67 10.52 -21.61
CA TYR A 465 21.20 9.15 -21.68
C TYR A 465 22.05 8.35 -22.65
N ASP A 466 22.22 7.06 -22.41
CA ASP A 466 22.73 6.16 -23.43
C ASP A 466 21.65 5.78 -24.45
N LYS A 467 22.06 5.01 -25.47
CA LYS A 467 21.18 4.53 -26.53
C LYS A 467 20.11 3.55 -26.04
N ALA A 468 20.29 2.95 -24.86
CA ALA A 468 19.30 2.12 -24.19
C ALA A 468 18.37 2.94 -23.27
N ILE A 469 18.41 4.28 -23.38
CA ILE A 469 17.53 5.22 -22.67
C ILE A 469 17.78 5.22 -21.16
N ARG A 470 18.99 4.86 -20.73
CA ARG A 470 19.40 4.89 -19.31
C ARG A 470 20.14 6.18 -19.03
N LEU A 471 19.84 6.82 -17.90
CA LEU A 471 20.49 8.07 -17.49
C LEU A 471 21.97 7.79 -17.18
N THR A 472 22.89 8.27 -18.01
CA THR A 472 24.34 8.03 -17.84
C THR A 472 25.06 9.18 -17.18
N ALA A 473 24.55 10.41 -17.33
CA ALA A 473 25.10 11.55 -16.63
C ALA A 473 24.06 12.61 -16.25
N LEU A 474 24.33 13.30 -15.15
CA LEU A 474 23.66 14.52 -14.76
C LEU A 474 24.71 15.60 -14.51
N VAL A 475 24.64 16.70 -15.25
CA VAL A 475 25.54 17.86 -15.10
C VAL A 475 24.76 18.96 -14.39
N ASN A 476 25.24 19.36 -13.22
CA ASN A 476 24.56 20.36 -12.41
C ASN A 476 24.88 21.81 -12.85
N GLU A 477 24.27 22.76 -12.15
CA GLU A 477 24.44 24.20 -12.33
C GLU A 477 25.90 24.69 -12.25
N ASN A 478 26.76 23.95 -11.54
CA ASN A 478 28.19 24.24 -11.39
C ASN A 478 29.07 23.47 -12.37
N ASN A 479 28.47 22.84 -13.39
CA ASN A 479 29.13 22.00 -14.39
C ASN A 479 29.81 20.74 -13.80
N ALA A 480 29.38 20.31 -12.60
CA ALA A 480 29.81 19.06 -11.98
C ALA A 480 29.01 17.88 -12.55
N THR A 481 29.71 16.83 -12.99
CA THR A 481 29.12 15.66 -13.65
C THR A 481 28.97 14.48 -12.69
N TYR A 482 27.75 13.95 -12.58
CA TYR A 482 27.40 12.75 -11.84
C TYR A 482 27.18 11.63 -12.84
N SER A 483 27.98 10.57 -12.81
CA SER A 483 27.89 9.48 -13.78
C SER A 483 27.27 8.22 -13.18
N PHE A 484 26.48 7.51 -13.97
CA PHE A 484 25.79 6.28 -13.60
C PHE A 484 26.21 5.11 -14.49
N ALA A 485 26.38 3.94 -13.90
CA ALA A 485 26.68 2.70 -14.60
C ALA A 485 25.68 1.61 -14.23
N TYR A 486 25.45 0.68 -15.17
CA TYR A 486 24.41 -0.34 -15.10
C TYR A 486 24.99 -1.73 -15.37
N ASP A 487 24.41 -2.76 -14.74
CA ASP A 487 24.68 -4.16 -15.11
C ASP A 487 23.87 -4.61 -16.34
N ALA A 488 24.04 -5.88 -16.71
CA ALA A 488 23.37 -6.49 -17.86
C ALA A 488 21.83 -6.56 -17.71
N SER A 489 21.30 -6.47 -16.49
CA SER A 489 19.86 -6.45 -16.19
C SER A 489 19.32 -5.03 -16.03
N ASP A 490 20.06 -4.01 -16.47
CA ASP A 490 19.72 -2.58 -16.31
C ASP A 490 19.59 -2.08 -14.87
N ARG A 491 20.21 -2.79 -13.91
CA ARG A 491 20.28 -2.36 -12.51
C ARG A 491 21.49 -1.44 -12.33
N SER A 492 21.31 -0.33 -11.61
CA SER A 492 22.39 0.64 -11.34
C SER A 492 23.44 0.02 -10.41
N ILE A 493 24.71 -0.04 -10.84
CA ILE A 493 25.82 -0.65 -10.09
C ILE A 493 26.81 0.36 -9.51
N HIS A 494 26.93 1.57 -10.06
CA HIS A 494 27.89 2.57 -9.58
C HIS A 494 27.44 4.02 -9.84
N ARG A 495 27.77 4.91 -8.89
CA ARG A 495 27.71 6.37 -9.03
C ARG A 495 29.12 6.95 -8.85
N LEU A 496 29.65 7.61 -9.87
CA LEU A 496 30.94 8.31 -9.77
C LEU A 496 30.70 9.80 -9.51
N HIS A 497 31.31 10.31 -8.45
CA HIS A 497 31.39 11.74 -8.13
C HIS A 497 32.63 12.35 -8.81
N PRO A 498 32.58 13.62 -9.25
CA PRO A 498 33.69 14.22 -10.00
C PRO A 498 34.96 14.34 -9.15
N LYS A 499 36.06 13.78 -9.65
CA LYS A 499 37.43 13.98 -9.12
C LYS A 499 38.01 15.31 -9.65
N SER A 500 37.55 16.43 -9.08
CA SER A 500 38.16 17.78 -9.09
C SER A 500 37.05 18.83 -9.17
N ALA A 501 36.57 19.28 -8.01
CA ALA A 501 35.93 20.59 -7.90
C ALA A 501 36.71 21.38 -6.84
N PRO A 502 36.95 22.69 -7.02
CA PRO A 502 37.54 23.53 -5.98
C PRO A 502 36.70 23.42 -4.71
N THR A 503 37.34 23.40 -3.55
CA THR A 503 36.71 23.40 -2.22
C THR A 503 35.68 24.54 -2.16
N GLY A 504 34.38 24.17 -2.16
CA GLY A 504 33.25 25.10 -2.24
C GLY A 504 32.07 24.64 -3.12
N ALA A 505 32.17 23.50 -3.82
CA ALA A 505 31.11 23.04 -4.72
C ALA A 505 29.86 22.50 -3.99
N VAL A 506 28.71 23.10 -4.29
CA VAL A 506 27.37 22.68 -3.87
C VAL A 506 27.00 21.35 -4.56
N LYS A 507 26.51 20.37 -3.79
CA LYS A 507 25.92 19.12 -4.32
C LYS A 507 24.66 19.48 -5.12
N PRO A 508 24.41 18.87 -6.28
CA PRO A 508 23.21 19.12 -7.07
C PRO A 508 21.97 18.83 -6.25
N SER A 509 20.98 19.70 -6.40
CA SER A 509 19.60 19.37 -6.10
C SER A 509 19.14 18.28 -7.07
N LEU A 510 19.27 17.02 -6.67
CA LEU A 510 18.60 15.91 -7.34
C LEU A 510 17.10 16.03 -7.04
N LEU A 511 16.39 16.84 -7.82
CA LEU A 511 14.97 16.56 -8.03
C LEU A 511 14.90 15.14 -8.61
N GLN A 512 14.23 14.24 -7.89
CA GLN A 512 13.79 12.97 -8.47
C GLN A 512 13.19 13.26 -9.86
N PRO A 513 13.40 12.41 -10.87
CA PRO A 513 12.55 12.47 -12.05
C PRO A 513 11.12 12.47 -11.54
N VAL A 514 10.38 13.54 -11.84
CA VAL A 514 8.93 13.63 -11.63
C VAL A 514 8.36 12.27 -12.01
N PRO A 515 7.53 11.60 -11.18
CA PRO A 515 6.93 10.34 -11.57
C PRO A 515 6.32 10.55 -12.94
N LEU A 516 6.78 9.77 -13.92
CA LEU A 516 6.26 9.75 -15.28
C LEU A 516 4.81 9.25 -15.23
N ARG A 517 3.89 10.08 -14.73
CA ARG A 517 2.47 10.01 -15.04
C ARG A 517 2.29 10.75 -16.35
N GLY A 518 2.66 10.03 -17.40
CA GLY A 518 2.65 10.46 -18.79
C GLY A 518 3.32 9.32 -19.55
N THR A 519 2.53 8.62 -20.34
CA THR A 519 2.91 7.46 -21.16
C THR A 519 4.36 7.59 -21.67
N THR A 520 5.29 6.89 -21.03
CA THR A 520 6.59 6.63 -21.65
C THR A 520 6.34 5.67 -22.80
N PHE A 521 6.27 6.23 -24.01
CA PHE A 521 6.23 5.44 -25.23
C PHE A 521 7.58 4.74 -25.40
N ARG A 522 7.64 3.49 -24.91
CA ARG A 522 8.54 2.50 -25.49
C ARG A 522 7.90 2.10 -26.83
N CYS A 523 8.52 2.46 -27.95
CA CYS A 523 8.24 1.80 -29.21
C CYS A 523 8.98 0.47 -29.18
N ALA A 524 8.37 -0.55 -28.59
CA ALA A 524 8.73 -1.94 -28.80
C ALA A 524 7.52 -2.61 -29.48
N PRO A 525 7.72 -3.54 -30.44
CA PRO A 525 6.62 -4.38 -30.88
C PRO A 525 6.05 -5.13 -29.67
N ALA A 526 4.74 -5.35 -29.70
CA ALA A 526 3.89 -5.88 -28.63
C ALA A 526 4.20 -7.34 -28.20
N LEU A 527 5.47 -7.70 -28.02
CA LEU A 527 5.90 -9.05 -27.67
C LEU A 527 6.34 -9.23 -26.21
N THR A 528 6.47 -8.15 -25.41
CA THR A 528 6.98 -8.27 -24.03
C THR A 528 6.34 -7.36 -22.98
N ARG A 529 5.27 -6.61 -23.29
CA ARG A 529 4.68 -5.66 -22.31
C ARG A 529 3.21 -5.90 -21.93
N ALA A 530 2.56 -6.95 -22.45
CA ALA A 530 1.13 -7.20 -22.21
C ALA A 530 0.78 -8.48 -21.41
N TYR A 531 1.76 -9.29 -20.98
CA TYR A 531 1.47 -10.55 -20.26
C TYR A 531 2.31 -10.81 -18.99
N LEU A 532 3.08 -9.82 -18.52
CA LEU A 532 3.85 -9.92 -17.27
C LEU A 532 3.42 -8.83 -16.29
N SER A 533 2.21 -9.02 -15.74
CA SER A 533 1.82 -8.49 -14.44
C SER A 533 0.84 -9.45 -13.79
N PRO A 534 1.33 -10.37 -12.94
CA PRO A 534 0.66 -10.68 -11.70
C PRO A 534 1.30 -9.81 -10.61
N ALA A 535 0.46 -9.18 -9.82
CA ALA A 535 0.84 -8.64 -8.52
C ALA A 535 1.76 -9.65 -7.81
N THR A 536 2.94 -9.22 -7.39
CA THR A 536 3.86 -10.07 -6.63
C THR A 536 4.12 -9.41 -5.29
N THR A 537 3.46 -9.93 -4.26
CA THR A 537 3.92 -9.84 -2.88
C THR A 537 4.34 -11.25 -2.49
N CYS A 538 5.65 -11.50 -2.38
CA CYS A 538 6.20 -12.76 -1.91
C CYS A 538 7.46 -12.51 -1.09
N LEU A 539 7.51 -13.12 0.09
CA LEU A 539 8.72 -13.35 0.90
C LEU A 539 8.76 -14.77 1.47
N PRO A 540 9.93 -15.43 1.59
CA PRO A 540 10.05 -16.84 1.94
C PRO A 540 10.29 -17.16 3.44
N ARG A 541 10.64 -18.37 3.96
CA ARG A 541 10.05 -19.75 4.02
C ARG A 541 10.41 -20.40 5.38
N ARG A 542 9.65 -21.45 5.70
CA ARG A 542 9.57 -22.42 6.82
C ARG A 542 10.81 -23.27 7.15
N ASP A 543 10.71 -24.02 8.26
CA ASP A 543 10.88 -25.49 8.32
C ASP A 543 10.01 -26.15 9.44
N LEU A 544 9.84 -27.48 9.54
CA LEU A 544 8.83 -28.35 8.92
C LEU A 544 8.67 -29.69 9.75
N LYS A 545 7.53 -30.42 9.55
CA LYS A 545 7.24 -31.89 9.73
C LYS A 545 6.63 -32.38 11.08
N ARG A 546 5.68 -33.34 11.18
CA ARG A 546 4.90 -34.23 10.26
C ARG A 546 3.79 -35.02 11.04
N THR A 547 2.59 -35.21 10.45
CA THR A 547 1.70 -36.43 10.28
C THR A 547 1.52 -37.48 11.41
N THR A 548 0.38 -38.15 11.73
CA THR A 548 -0.91 -38.48 11.07
C THR A 548 -1.88 -39.27 12.01
N LYS A 549 -3.21 -39.10 11.80
CA LYS A 549 -4.36 -40.06 11.81
C LYS A 549 -5.08 -40.57 13.11
N THR A 550 -6.39 -40.22 13.13
CA THR A 550 -7.65 -41.00 13.35
C THR A 550 -8.04 -41.63 14.71
N GLY A 551 -9.25 -41.27 15.18
CA GLY A 551 -10.17 -42.16 15.92
C GLY A 551 -10.78 -41.56 17.20
N PRO A 552 -12.12 -41.62 17.43
CA PRO A 552 -12.77 -40.93 18.54
C PRO A 552 -12.78 -41.80 19.81
N THR A 553 -12.27 -41.29 20.93
CA THR A 553 -12.43 -41.97 22.22
C THR A 553 -12.51 -41.00 23.39
N ARG A 554 -13.66 -41.07 24.09
CA ARG A 554 -13.91 -40.90 25.53
C ARG A 554 -13.18 -39.77 26.27
N ALA A 555 -14.01 -38.86 26.81
CA ALA A 555 -13.67 -37.93 27.88
C ALA A 555 -12.79 -38.58 28.96
N ARG A 556 -11.52 -38.16 29.00
CA ARG A 556 -10.60 -38.39 30.12
C ARG A 556 -10.72 -37.20 31.06
N ARG A 557 -10.98 -37.47 32.34
CA ARG A 557 -10.76 -36.52 33.43
C ARG A 557 -9.27 -36.14 33.43
N PHE A 558 -8.97 -34.86 33.26
CA PHE A 558 -7.62 -34.33 33.48
C PHE A 558 -7.28 -34.33 34.98
N PRO A 559 -6.03 -34.63 35.38
CA PRO A 559 -5.56 -34.45 36.75
C PRO A 559 -5.57 -32.96 37.11
N MET A 560 -5.81 -32.65 38.39
CA MET A 560 -5.81 -31.26 38.91
C MET A 560 -4.49 -30.55 38.60
N SER A 561 -4.54 -29.30 38.14
CA SER A 561 -3.37 -28.50 37.75
C SER A 561 -2.47 -28.17 38.95
N GLN A 562 -1.16 -28.02 38.71
CA GLN A 562 -0.10 -28.14 39.71
C GLN A 562 -0.01 -26.95 40.68
N HIS A 563 -0.84 -25.92 40.50
CA HIS A 563 -0.84 -24.65 41.26
C HIS A 563 -2.25 -24.22 41.72
N GLN A 564 -3.22 -25.15 41.77
CA GLN A 564 -4.61 -24.84 42.17
C GLN A 564 -4.75 -24.26 43.57
N HIS A 565 -3.82 -24.55 44.48
CA HIS A 565 -3.81 -23.99 45.84
C HIS A 565 -3.67 -22.47 45.84
N ILE A 566 -2.96 -21.91 44.85
CA ILE A 566 -2.78 -20.45 44.70
C ILE A 566 -4.10 -19.80 44.30
N LEU A 567 -4.77 -20.34 43.29
CA LEU A 567 -6.09 -19.87 42.86
C LEU A 567 -7.14 -19.99 43.97
N ALA A 568 -7.12 -21.10 44.73
CA ALA A 568 -8.02 -21.28 45.87
C ALA A 568 -7.83 -20.18 46.93
N TRP A 569 -6.57 -19.86 47.27
CA TRP A 569 -6.26 -18.79 48.22
C TRP A 569 -6.64 -17.39 47.68
N LEU A 570 -6.36 -17.13 46.40
CA LEU A 570 -6.67 -15.84 45.77
C LEU A 570 -8.18 -15.58 45.68
N ASN A 571 -9.01 -16.63 45.55
CA ASN A 571 -10.46 -16.49 45.60
C ASN A 571 -10.96 -15.93 46.93
N ASP A 572 -10.31 -16.25 48.06
CA ASP A 572 -10.70 -15.75 49.39
C ASP A 572 -10.47 -14.24 49.54
N VAL A 573 -9.60 -13.65 48.72
CA VAL A 573 -9.26 -12.21 48.73
C VAL A 573 -9.70 -11.49 47.45
N ALA A 574 -10.48 -12.14 46.58
CA ALA A 574 -10.83 -11.62 45.27
C ALA A 574 -11.53 -10.25 45.34
N SER A 575 -12.47 -10.08 46.27
CA SER A 575 -13.18 -8.81 46.47
C SER A 575 -12.25 -7.66 46.81
N ASP A 576 -11.19 -7.92 47.59
CA ASP A 576 -10.20 -6.91 47.94
C ASP A 576 -9.38 -6.51 46.70
N LEU A 577 -9.04 -7.47 45.84
CA LEU A 577 -8.29 -7.20 44.60
C LEU A 577 -9.13 -6.40 43.59
N HIS A 578 -10.41 -6.73 43.40
CA HIS A 578 -11.31 -5.91 42.59
C HIS A 578 -11.40 -4.47 43.14
N ALA A 579 -11.57 -4.33 44.46
CA ALA A 579 -11.65 -3.02 45.09
C ALA A 579 -10.36 -2.20 44.90
N ILE A 580 -9.18 -2.83 45.02
CA ILE A 580 -7.89 -2.17 44.77
C ILE A 580 -7.80 -1.72 43.30
N ARG A 581 -8.12 -2.60 42.35
CA ARG A 581 -8.05 -2.24 40.92
C ARG A 581 -8.99 -1.10 40.57
N HIS A 582 -10.23 -1.15 41.03
CA HIS A 582 -11.22 -0.08 40.82
C HIS A 582 -10.80 1.23 41.49
N ASP A 583 -10.18 1.17 42.67
CA ASP A 583 -9.68 2.35 43.36
C ASP A 583 -8.50 3.01 42.61
N ILE A 584 -7.58 2.22 42.06
CA ILE A 584 -6.49 2.72 41.22
C ILE A 584 -7.07 3.30 39.92
N HIS A 585 -7.99 2.60 39.26
CA HIS A 585 -8.64 3.06 38.02
C HIS A 585 -9.38 4.40 38.20
N ALA A 586 -10.10 4.56 39.31
CA ALA A 586 -10.87 5.77 39.61
C ALA A 586 -9.99 6.98 39.96
N HIS A 587 -8.71 6.77 40.31
CA HIS A 587 -7.77 7.83 40.67
C HIS A 587 -6.45 7.70 39.89
N PRO A 588 -6.50 7.76 38.54
CA PRO A 588 -5.34 7.54 37.72
C PRO A 588 -4.37 8.73 37.80
N GLU A 589 -3.08 8.44 37.67
CA GLU A 589 -1.99 9.42 37.70
C GLU A 589 -1.05 9.18 36.51
N LEU A 590 -0.56 10.26 35.87
CA LEU A 590 0.31 10.16 34.70
C LEU A 590 1.74 9.76 35.06
N GLY A 591 2.53 9.41 34.05
CA GLY A 591 3.96 9.10 34.15
C GLY A 591 4.75 10.08 35.03
N PHE A 592 5.39 9.56 36.09
CA PHE A 592 6.14 10.27 37.14
C PHE A 592 5.32 11.13 38.12
N GLU A 593 3.99 11.10 38.02
CA GLU A 593 3.06 11.79 38.92
C GLU A 593 2.28 10.82 39.82
N GLU A 594 2.59 9.51 39.76
CA GLU A 594 1.87 8.39 40.40
C GLU A 594 2.08 8.30 41.91
N SER A 595 2.04 9.43 42.60
CA SER A 595 2.34 9.56 44.02
C SER A 595 1.37 8.79 44.92
N ARG A 596 0.08 8.80 44.60
CA ARG A 596 -0.98 8.11 45.36
C ARG A 596 -0.89 6.61 45.13
N THR A 597 -0.80 6.17 43.88
CA THR A 597 -0.68 4.74 43.55
C THR A 597 0.59 4.15 44.17
N SER A 598 1.71 4.87 44.09
CA SER A 598 2.98 4.46 44.72
C SER A 598 2.87 4.37 46.25
N ALA A 599 2.20 5.34 46.90
CA ALA A 599 1.97 5.30 48.34
C ALA A 599 1.06 4.14 48.78
N LEU A 600 0.02 3.84 48.00
CA LEU A 600 -0.86 2.69 48.22
C LEU A 600 -0.08 1.39 48.14
N VAL A 601 0.68 1.18 47.05
CA VAL A 601 1.52 0.00 46.83
C VAL A 601 2.51 -0.16 47.98
N ALA A 602 3.25 0.89 48.35
CA ALA A 602 4.22 0.85 49.44
C ALA A 602 3.57 0.45 50.77
N THR A 603 2.42 1.06 51.09
CA THR A 603 1.68 0.79 52.33
C THR A 603 1.23 -0.67 52.41
N LEU A 604 0.69 -1.22 51.32
CA LEU A 604 0.23 -2.62 51.28
C LEU A 604 1.40 -3.59 51.44
N LEU A 605 2.52 -3.35 50.74
CA LEU A 605 3.72 -4.18 50.83
C LEU A 605 4.35 -4.15 52.23
N GLU A 606 4.43 -2.98 52.88
CA GLU A 606 4.91 -2.85 54.26
C GLU A 606 4.02 -3.65 55.24
N GLN A 607 2.70 -3.57 55.09
CA GLN A 607 1.75 -4.33 55.92
C GLN A 607 1.91 -5.84 55.77
N TRP A 608 2.33 -6.31 54.60
CA TRP A 608 2.59 -7.74 54.34
C TRP A 608 4.03 -8.16 54.66
N GLY A 609 4.85 -7.24 55.18
CA GLY A 609 6.19 -7.51 55.67
C GLY A 609 7.27 -7.56 54.59
N TYR A 610 7.09 -6.83 53.49
CA TYR A 610 8.17 -6.55 52.54
C TYR A 610 9.08 -5.44 53.08
N GLU A 611 10.38 -5.52 52.75
CA GLU A 611 11.28 -4.38 52.83
C GLU A 611 10.97 -3.46 51.64
N VAL A 612 10.46 -2.26 51.88
CA VAL A 612 9.98 -1.35 50.84
C VAL A 612 10.95 -0.20 50.61
N HIS A 613 11.23 0.07 49.35
CA HIS A 613 12.03 1.20 48.89
C HIS A 613 11.21 2.03 47.91
N THR A 614 10.89 3.26 48.30
CA THR A 614 10.21 4.25 47.46
C THR A 614 11.23 5.19 46.83
N GLY A 615 10.80 5.99 45.85
CA GLY A 615 11.67 7.01 45.27
C GLY A 615 12.60 6.49 44.17
N ILE A 616 12.37 5.28 43.65
CA ILE A 616 13.24 4.67 42.63
C ILE A 616 12.72 5.07 41.26
N GLY A 617 13.52 5.75 40.45
CA GLY A 617 13.04 6.32 39.19
C GLY A 617 11.94 7.35 39.42
N LYS A 618 12.09 8.17 40.47
CA LYS A 618 11.11 9.14 41.02
C LYS A 618 9.97 8.50 41.82
N THR A 619 8.93 7.97 41.18
CA THR A 619 7.73 7.47 41.87
C THR A 619 7.76 5.95 42.07
N GLY A 620 8.67 5.23 41.44
CA GLY A 620 8.74 3.77 41.52
C GLY A 620 8.95 3.21 42.92
N VAL A 621 8.41 2.01 43.13
CA VAL A 621 8.42 1.28 44.40
C VAL A 621 9.02 -0.10 44.19
N VAL A 622 9.96 -0.47 45.05
CA VAL A 622 10.56 -1.82 45.08
C VAL A 622 10.26 -2.48 46.42
N GLY A 623 9.61 -3.64 46.39
CA GLY A 623 9.38 -4.48 47.56
C GLY A 623 10.29 -5.70 47.56
N VAL A 624 11.03 -5.95 48.63
CA VAL A 624 11.93 -7.10 48.76
C VAL A 624 11.45 -8.04 49.85
N LEU A 625 11.36 -9.32 49.52
CA LEU A 625 10.96 -10.38 50.43
C LEU A 625 11.99 -11.49 50.45
N ARG A 626 12.49 -11.81 51.64
CA ARG A 626 13.48 -12.87 51.84
C ARG A 626 12.86 -13.98 52.66
N ASN A 627 13.01 -15.21 52.20
CA ASN A 627 12.56 -16.40 52.93
C ASN A 627 13.55 -17.54 52.70
N GLY A 628 13.87 -18.31 53.74
CA GLY A 628 14.78 -19.45 53.63
C GLY A 628 16.27 -19.07 53.49
N SER A 629 17.04 -19.94 52.81
CA SER A 629 18.51 -19.91 52.73
C SER A 629 19.08 -19.93 51.31
N SER A 630 18.24 -20.17 50.31
CA SER A 630 18.61 -20.22 48.89
C SER A 630 19.15 -18.87 48.43
N PRO A 631 20.25 -18.83 47.66
CA PRO A 631 20.80 -17.59 47.13
C PRO A 631 20.04 -17.06 45.90
N ARG A 632 19.04 -17.80 45.40
CA ARG A 632 18.31 -17.45 44.18
C ARG A 632 17.47 -16.18 44.37
N LYS A 633 17.39 -15.38 43.31
CA LYS A 633 16.75 -14.06 43.31
C LYS A 633 15.85 -13.93 42.09
N LEU A 634 14.58 -13.59 42.30
CA LEU A 634 13.59 -13.41 41.26
C LEU A 634 13.05 -11.98 41.28
N GLY A 635 13.00 -11.32 40.13
CA GLY A 635 12.30 -10.05 39.99
C GLY A 635 11.00 -10.18 39.18
N LEU A 636 9.93 -9.56 39.65
CA LEU A 636 8.64 -9.47 38.96
C LEU A 636 8.25 -8.00 38.79
N ARG A 637 7.86 -7.58 37.59
CA ARG A 637 7.56 -6.18 37.26
C ARG A 637 6.08 -5.98 36.93
N ALA A 638 5.51 -4.91 37.47
CA ALA A 638 4.25 -4.31 37.04
C ALA A 638 4.44 -2.80 36.85
N ASP A 639 3.87 -2.23 35.81
CA ASP A 639 3.76 -0.77 35.59
C ASP A 639 2.56 -0.19 36.36
N MET A 640 2.59 1.12 36.61
CA MET A 640 1.62 1.83 37.47
C MET A 640 0.98 3.06 36.83
N ASP A 641 1.47 3.54 35.69
CA ASP A 641 1.10 4.84 35.14
C ASP A 641 -0.16 4.81 34.27
N ALA A 642 -0.80 5.97 34.15
CA ALA A 642 -1.98 6.19 33.33
C ALA A 642 -1.69 7.04 32.09
N LEU A 643 -2.68 7.10 31.19
CA LEU A 643 -2.63 7.81 29.92
C LEU A 643 -3.45 9.10 29.94
N PRO A 644 -3.07 10.13 29.16
CA PRO A 644 -3.82 11.38 29.04
C PRO A 644 -5.05 11.24 28.13
N ILE A 645 -6.00 10.38 28.52
CA ILE A 645 -7.20 10.02 27.77
C ILE A 645 -8.44 10.38 28.58
N VAL A 646 -9.45 10.94 27.92
CA VAL A 646 -10.78 11.13 28.51
C VAL A 646 -11.54 9.80 28.43
N GLU A 647 -11.84 9.22 29.58
CA GLU A 647 -12.55 7.96 29.67
C GLU A 647 -14.00 8.04 29.14
N ALA A 648 -14.41 6.99 28.44
CA ALA A 648 -15.72 6.84 27.83
C ALA A 648 -16.37 5.46 28.11
N THR A 649 -15.89 4.73 29.14
CA THR A 649 -16.43 3.41 29.52
C THR A 649 -17.84 3.53 30.13
N GLY A 650 -18.07 4.59 30.93
CA GLY A 650 -19.27 4.72 31.76
C GLY A 650 -19.32 3.76 32.95
N ALA A 651 -18.20 3.14 33.32
CA ALA A 651 -18.12 2.22 34.47
C ALA A 651 -18.33 2.95 35.81
N GLU A 652 -18.83 2.25 36.83
CA GLU A 652 -19.04 2.83 38.17
C GLU A 652 -17.73 3.33 38.82
N TYR A 653 -16.62 2.74 38.42
CA TYR A 653 -15.25 3.09 38.85
C TYR A 653 -14.50 3.93 37.81
N SER A 654 -15.21 4.60 36.89
CA SER A 654 -14.59 5.52 35.93
C SER A 654 -13.70 6.55 36.64
N SER A 655 -12.66 6.97 35.96
CA SER A 655 -11.72 8.01 36.37
C SER A 655 -12.42 9.26 36.88
N ARG A 656 -11.97 9.72 38.03
CA ARG A 656 -12.37 11.00 38.65
C ARG A 656 -11.49 12.15 38.20
N HIS A 657 -10.43 11.87 37.47
CA HIS A 657 -9.48 12.86 36.94
C HIS A 657 -9.71 13.03 35.44
N GLN A 658 -10.41 14.10 35.06
CA GLN A 658 -10.76 14.33 33.67
C GLN A 658 -9.51 14.39 32.78
N GLY A 659 -9.50 13.58 31.72
CA GLY A 659 -8.38 13.50 30.79
C GLY A 659 -7.21 12.62 31.26
N CYS A 660 -7.39 11.83 32.32
CA CYS A 660 -6.44 10.83 32.79
C CYS A 660 -7.18 9.49 32.98
N MET A 661 -6.65 8.39 32.43
CA MET A 661 -7.31 7.07 32.46
C MET A 661 -6.28 5.94 32.37
N HIS A 662 -6.48 4.85 33.13
CA HIS A 662 -5.76 3.60 32.92
C HIS A 662 -6.30 2.85 31.68
N ALA A 663 -5.92 3.34 30.50
CA ALA A 663 -6.38 2.78 29.22
C ALA A 663 -5.47 1.66 28.67
N CYS A 664 -4.40 1.28 29.39
CA CYS A 664 -3.48 0.20 29.01
C CYS A 664 -3.49 -0.97 30.00
N GLY A 665 -4.21 -0.85 31.12
CA GLY A 665 -4.37 -1.94 32.11
C GLY A 665 -3.35 -1.96 33.25
N HIS A 666 -2.56 -0.91 33.43
CA HIS A 666 -1.50 -0.83 34.46
C HIS A 666 -2.08 -0.89 35.89
N ASP A 667 -3.32 -0.46 36.09
CA ASP A 667 -4.10 -0.69 37.30
C ASP A 667 -4.33 -2.20 37.57
N GLY A 668 -4.66 -2.94 36.51
CA GLY A 668 -4.74 -4.40 36.52
C GLY A 668 -3.38 -5.06 36.76
N HIS A 669 -2.31 -4.63 36.09
CA HIS A 669 -0.96 -5.17 36.28
C HIS A 669 -0.48 -5.00 37.72
N THR A 670 -0.62 -3.79 38.27
CA THR A 670 -0.31 -3.46 39.66
C THR A 670 -1.11 -4.36 40.61
N THR A 671 -2.42 -4.50 40.38
CA THR A 671 -3.28 -5.33 41.24
C THR A 671 -2.92 -6.81 41.17
N MET A 672 -2.63 -7.35 39.97
CA MET A 672 -2.22 -8.74 39.80
C MET A 672 -0.92 -9.03 40.57
N LEU A 673 0.06 -8.12 40.50
CA LEU A 673 1.31 -8.28 41.24
C LEU A 673 1.11 -8.13 42.75
N LEU A 674 0.27 -7.20 43.22
CA LEU A 674 -0.12 -7.08 44.63
C LEU A 674 -0.83 -8.34 45.15
N GLY A 675 -1.70 -8.96 44.34
CA GLY A 675 -2.36 -10.22 44.70
C GLY A 675 -1.36 -11.35 44.94
N ALA A 676 -0.39 -11.51 44.02
CA ALA A 676 0.71 -12.44 44.21
C ALA A 676 1.59 -12.09 45.41
N ALA A 677 1.85 -10.80 45.62
CA ALA A 677 2.65 -10.32 46.75
C ALA A 677 2.03 -10.71 48.11
N ARG A 678 0.72 -10.51 48.24
CA ARG A 678 -0.05 -10.87 49.44
C ARG A 678 -0.05 -12.38 49.66
N TYR A 679 -0.27 -13.17 48.61
CA TYR A 679 -0.21 -14.63 48.66
C TYR A 679 1.15 -15.14 49.14
N LEU A 680 2.24 -14.68 48.52
CA LEU A 680 3.61 -15.14 48.82
C LEU A 680 4.07 -14.68 50.22
N ALA A 681 3.62 -13.52 50.69
CA ALA A 681 3.88 -13.06 52.04
C ALA A 681 3.14 -13.88 53.11
N ALA A 682 1.88 -14.26 52.83
CA ALA A 682 1.06 -15.04 53.76
C ALA A 682 1.52 -16.50 53.86
N THR A 683 1.87 -17.11 52.73
CA THR A 683 2.16 -18.55 52.66
C THR A 683 3.63 -18.88 52.84
N ARG A 684 4.54 -17.99 52.43
CA ARG A 684 6.00 -18.20 52.46
C ARG A 684 6.43 -19.51 51.77
N GLN A 685 5.69 -19.96 50.75
CA GLN A 685 5.93 -21.21 50.00
C GLN A 685 7.09 -21.10 48.98
N PHE A 686 8.19 -20.45 49.34
CA PHE A 686 9.36 -20.27 48.47
C PHE A 686 10.65 -20.13 49.29
N ASP A 687 11.81 -20.39 48.68
CA ASP A 687 13.13 -20.26 49.30
C ASP A 687 14.04 -19.41 48.40
N GLY A 688 14.33 -18.18 48.85
CA GLY A 688 15.20 -17.21 48.21
C GLY A 688 14.77 -15.76 48.42
N THR A 689 15.13 -14.89 47.48
CA THR A 689 14.75 -13.47 47.47
C THR A 689 13.80 -13.16 46.33
N LEU A 690 12.65 -12.57 46.65
CA LEU A 690 11.68 -12.05 45.69
C LEU A 690 11.73 -10.52 45.70
N THR A 691 11.90 -9.92 44.53
CA THR A 691 11.92 -8.48 44.31
C THR A 691 10.73 -8.11 43.43
N LEU A 692 9.81 -7.31 43.97
CA LEU A 692 8.67 -6.78 43.25
C LEU A 692 8.98 -5.37 42.81
N ILE A 693 8.83 -5.10 41.52
CA ILE A 693 9.21 -3.85 40.86
C ILE A 693 7.93 -3.21 40.34
N PHE A 694 7.46 -2.17 41.04
CA PHE A 694 6.33 -1.36 40.61
C PHE A 694 6.87 -0.12 39.91
N GLN A 695 6.82 -0.16 38.59
CA GLN A 695 7.48 0.78 37.70
C GLN A 695 6.55 1.96 37.37
N PRO A 696 7.03 3.21 37.43
CA PRO A 696 6.28 4.35 36.92
C PRO A 696 6.47 4.53 35.41
N ALA A 697 5.76 5.47 34.79
CA ALA A 697 6.15 6.12 33.54
C ALA A 697 6.53 5.20 32.34
N GLU A 698 5.85 4.09 32.15
CA GLU A 698 6.05 3.20 30.99
C GLU A 698 5.66 3.90 29.68
N GLU A 699 4.55 4.66 29.68
CA GLU A 699 3.77 5.12 28.52
C GLU A 699 4.45 6.18 27.61
N GLY A 700 5.75 6.40 27.78
CA GLY A 700 6.51 7.31 26.91
C GLY A 700 7.68 8.01 27.59
N GLN A 701 7.70 8.03 28.92
CA GLN A 701 8.62 8.88 29.69
C GLN A 701 9.84 8.13 30.25
N GLY A 702 9.89 6.80 30.10
CA GLY A 702 11.09 5.98 30.31
C GLY A 702 11.33 5.58 31.76
N GLY A 703 10.29 5.11 32.45
CA GLY A 703 10.37 4.73 33.86
C GLY A 703 11.34 3.60 34.15
N ALA A 704 11.42 2.56 33.31
CA ALA A 704 12.40 1.49 33.46
C ALA A 704 13.84 2.04 33.45
N GLU A 705 14.15 2.92 32.50
CA GLU A 705 15.47 3.55 32.41
C GLU A 705 15.76 4.41 33.64
N ALA A 706 14.79 5.20 34.11
CA ALA A 706 14.94 6.03 35.31
C ALA A 706 15.22 5.19 36.56
N MET A 707 14.50 4.08 36.76
CA MET A 707 14.74 3.17 37.89
C MET A 707 16.13 2.53 37.80
N LEU A 708 16.55 2.14 36.59
CA LEU A 708 17.87 1.57 36.38
C LEU A 708 18.99 2.60 36.60
N VAL A 709 18.78 3.89 36.28
CA VAL A 709 19.71 4.98 36.61
C VAL A 709 19.83 5.17 38.12
N ASP A 710 18.74 5.00 38.87
CA ASP A 710 18.72 5.02 40.34
C ASP A 710 19.25 3.72 40.99
N GLY A 711 19.83 2.84 40.17
CA GLY A 711 20.55 1.65 40.61
C GLY A 711 19.64 0.45 40.91
N LEU A 712 18.48 0.32 40.25
CA LEU A 712 17.52 -0.77 40.50
C LEU A 712 18.18 -2.15 40.59
N LEU A 713 18.98 -2.55 39.59
CA LEU A 713 19.56 -3.90 39.55
C LEU A 713 20.88 -4.02 40.34
N GLU A 714 21.53 -2.91 40.63
CA GLU A 714 22.70 -2.84 41.51
C GLU A 714 22.30 -2.99 42.98
N ARG A 715 21.20 -2.36 43.37
CA ARG A 715 20.65 -2.38 44.74
C ARG A 715 19.82 -3.63 45.00
N PHE A 716 19.11 -4.11 43.98
CA PHE A 716 18.20 -5.25 44.04
C PHE A 716 18.53 -6.27 42.94
N PRO A 717 19.69 -6.95 43.04
CA PRO A 717 20.12 -7.88 42.01
C PRO A 717 19.16 -9.06 41.86
N CYS A 718 18.82 -9.40 40.63
CA CYS A 718 17.95 -10.53 40.27
C CYS A 718 18.70 -11.50 39.36
N ASP A 719 18.40 -12.80 39.48
CA ASP A 719 18.93 -13.82 38.55
C ASP A 719 18.11 -13.83 37.25
N ALA A 720 16.80 -13.54 37.35
CA ALA A 720 15.91 -13.32 36.21
C ALA A 720 14.79 -12.30 36.54
N LEU A 721 14.30 -11.62 35.50
CA LEU A 721 13.16 -10.69 35.56
C LEU A 721 11.99 -11.17 34.69
N PHE A 722 10.77 -10.99 35.17
CA PHE A 722 9.56 -11.26 34.39
C PHE A 722 8.57 -10.10 34.44
N GLY A 723 7.92 -9.83 33.31
CA GLY A 723 6.86 -8.84 33.15
C GLY A 723 5.68 -9.40 32.37
N MET A 724 4.50 -8.82 32.54
CA MET A 724 3.26 -9.27 31.88
C MET A 724 2.44 -8.07 31.45
N HIS A 725 1.85 -8.14 30.26
CA HIS A 725 0.84 -7.19 29.81
C HIS A 725 -0.47 -7.89 29.51
N ASN A 726 -1.60 -7.25 29.80
CA ASN A 726 -2.89 -7.75 29.34
C ASN A 726 -3.15 -7.37 27.86
N MET A 727 -3.76 -8.25 27.07
CA MET A 727 -3.89 -8.03 25.62
C MET A 727 -5.31 -8.29 25.14
N PRO A 728 -6.09 -7.25 24.79
CA PRO A 728 -7.34 -7.42 24.05
C PRO A 728 -7.10 -8.15 22.71
N GLY A 729 -8.05 -8.95 22.28
CA GLY A 729 -7.95 -9.82 21.11
C GLY A 729 -7.52 -11.27 21.43
N LEU A 730 -6.81 -11.50 22.54
CA LEU A 730 -6.56 -12.85 23.06
C LEU A 730 -7.70 -13.30 24.01
N PRO A 731 -8.08 -14.60 24.03
CA PRO A 731 -9.12 -15.08 24.94
C PRO A 731 -8.77 -14.83 26.41
N ALA A 732 -9.78 -14.52 27.23
CA ALA A 732 -9.59 -14.14 28.63
C ALA A 732 -8.77 -15.20 29.38
N GLY A 733 -7.71 -14.76 30.07
CA GLY A 733 -6.85 -15.61 30.90
C GLY A 733 -5.88 -16.53 30.13
N HIS A 734 -5.89 -16.52 28.79
CA HIS A 734 -4.90 -17.27 28.00
C HIS A 734 -3.54 -16.56 28.04
N LEU A 735 -2.45 -17.33 28.06
CA LEU A 735 -1.10 -16.79 28.19
C LEU A 735 -0.33 -16.90 26.87
N GLY A 736 0.30 -15.82 26.44
CA GLY A 736 1.11 -15.74 25.22
C GLY A 736 2.59 -15.53 25.53
N PHE A 737 3.44 -16.40 24.99
CA PHE A 737 4.89 -16.39 25.16
C PHE A 737 5.60 -16.43 23.81
N ARG A 738 6.84 -15.95 23.77
CA ARG A 738 7.66 -16.00 22.57
C ARG A 738 9.14 -15.87 22.93
N GLU A 739 9.96 -16.79 22.43
CA GLU A 739 11.43 -16.65 22.48
C GLU A 739 11.93 -15.60 21.50
N GLY A 740 12.95 -14.84 21.90
CA GLY A 740 13.60 -13.84 21.06
C GLY A 740 12.78 -12.55 20.98
N PRO A 741 12.86 -11.80 19.86
CA PRO A 741 12.14 -10.54 19.73
C PRO A 741 10.63 -10.72 19.86
N MET A 742 10.05 -10.01 20.84
CA MET A 742 8.62 -10.04 21.16
C MET A 742 7.94 -8.70 20.84
N MET A 743 8.57 -7.57 21.17
CA MET A 743 8.05 -6.22 20.90
C MET A 743 9.11 -5.34 20.24
N ALA A 744 8.68 -4.45 19.37
CA ALA A 744 9.58 -3.63 18.55
C ALA A 744 10.27 -2.53 19.37
N SER A 745 11.43 -2.08 18.90
CA SER A 745 12.06 -0.85 19.40
C SER A 745 11.25 0.40 19.04
N GLN A 746 11.55 1.52 19.70
CA GLN A 746 11.04 2.84 19.35
C GLN A 746 12.16 3.89 19.34
N ASP A 747 12.28 4.59 18.22
CA ASP A 747 13.05 5.83 18.12
C ASP A 747 12.11 6.97 17.76
N LEU A 748 12.19 8.08 18.50
CA LEU A 748 11.45 9.30 18.22
C LEU A 748 12.42 10.34 17.68
N LEU A 749 12.08 10.92 16.53
CA LEU A 749 12.84 12.04 15.95
C LEU A 749 11.97 13.28 15.90
N THR A 750 12.47 14.38 16.46
CA THR A 750 11.96 15.72 16.17
C THR A 750 12.91 16.35 15.18
N VAL A 751 12.41 16.69 14.00
CA VAL A 751 13.23 17.20 12.91
C VAL A 751 12.76 18.58 12.52
N THR A 752 13.65 19.53 12.70
CA THR A 752 13.47 20.90 12.25
C THR A 752 14.16 21.05 10.91
N ILE A 753 13.44 21.53 9.90
CA ILE A 753 13.98 21.93 8.60
C ILE A 753 13.88 23.45 8.52
N ASP A 754 15.02 24.11 8.47
CA ASP A 754 15.13 25.56 8.39
C ASP A 754 15.34 26.00 6.93
N GLY A 755 14.54 26.97 6.51
CA GLY A 755 14.63 27.60 5.22
C GLY A 755 14.87 29.10 5.34
N VAL A 756 14.27 29.85 4.44
CA VAL A 756 14.18 31.31 4.51
C VAL A 756 12.73 31.64 4.21
N GLY A 757 12.00 32.10 5.22
CA GLY A 757 10.60 32.46 5.06
C GLY A 757 10.43 33.73 4.23
N GLY A 758 9.22 33.95 3.74
CA GLY A 758 8.93 35.15 2.96
C GLY A 758 7.52 35.14 2.41
N HIS A 759 7.18 36.15 1.63
CA HIS A 759 5.83 36.25 1.11
C HIS A 759 5.50 35.06 0.20
N GLY A 760 4.30 34.52 0.37
CA GLY A 760 3.66 33.55 -0.52
C GLY A 760 3.54 34.02 -1.96
N SER A 761 3.92 35.28 -2.27
CA SER A 761 4.05 35.90 -3.60
C SER A 761 5.51 36.24 -4.04
N MET A 762 6.57 35.84 -3.28
CA MET A 762 8.00 35.90 -3.73
C MET A 762 8.96 34.77 -3.21
N PRO A 763 9.05 33.57 -3.80
CA PRO A 763 9.77 32.40 -3.35
C PRO A 763 11.16 32.26 -3.95
N HIS A 764 11.48 32.95 -5.05
CA HIS A 764 12.88 33.10 -5.53
C HIS A 764 13.77 33.72 -4.46
N LEU A 765 13.16 34.49 -3.56
CA LEU A 765 13.79 35.14 -2.41
C LEU A 765 13.72 34.27 -1.14
N THR A 766 13.06 33.11 -1.20
CA THR A 766 12.91 32.18 -0.08
C THR A 766 13.69 30.90 -0.34
N VAL A 767 13.78 30.09 0.70
CA VAL A 767 14.16 28.68 0.63
C VAL A 767 13.04 27.96 1.35
N ASP A 768 12.15 27.29 0.62
CA ASP A 768 10.87 26.84 1.17
C ASP A 768 11.01 25.52 1.96
N PRO A 769 10.90 25.55 3.31
CA PRO A 769 11.05 24.36 4.12
C PRO A 769 9.80 23.47 4.11
N LEU A 770 8.62 23.99 3.74
CA LEU A 770 7.39 23.18 3.59
C LEU A 770 7.57 22.20 2.43
N VAL A 771 8.06 22.68 1.28
CA VAL A 771 8.32 21.83 0.11
C VAL A 771 9.43 20.81 0.41
N ALA A 772 10.50 21.24 1.07
CA ALA A 772 11.58 20.35 1.50
C ALA A 772 11.07 19.24 2.44
N ALA A 773 10.24 19.60 3.43
CA ALA A 773 9.62 18.67 4.37
C ALA A 773 8.72 17.66 3.64
N ALA A 774 7.84 18.11 2.74
CA ALA A 774 6.99 17.21 1.95
C ALA A 774 7.83 16.20 1.13
N SER A 775 8.93 16.68 0.54
CA SER A 775 9.85 15.81 -0.20
C SER A 775 10.57 14.80 0.69
N VAL A 776 10.98 15.21 1.91
CA VAL A 776 11.53 14.31 2.94
C VAL A 776 10.54 13.21 3.29
N VAL A 777 9.26 13.54 3.55
CA VAL A 777 8.23 12.54 3.87
C VAL A 777 8.11 11.48 2.79
N MET A 778 8.09 11.89 1.51
CA MET A 778 8.01 10.96 0.39
C MET A 778 9.28 10.10 0.25
N ALA A 779 10.46 10.68 0.46
CA ALA A 779 11.72 9.95 0.36
C ALA A 779 11.90 8.91 1.48
N LEU A 780 11.41 9.20 2.69
CA LEU A 780 11.50 8.30 3.83
C LEU A 780 10.79 6.95 3.62
N GLN A 781 9.77 6.90 2.74
CA GLN A 781 9.09 5.65 2.37
C GLN A 781 10.03 4.63 1.73
N THR A 782 11.14 5.10 1.15
CA THR A 782 12.15 4.23 0.53
C THR A 782 13.03 3.49 1.55
N VAL A 783 13.08 3.94 2.81
CA VAL A 783 13.91 3.29 3.83
C VAL A 783 13.45 1.86 4.03
N VAL A 784 12.17 1.66 4.37
CA VAL A 784 11.61 0.32 4.56
C VAL A 784 11.57 -0.42 3.22
N ALA A 785 11.10 0.23 2.16
CA ALA A 785 10.86 -0.46 0.89
C ALA A 785 12.14 -0.89 0.14
N ARG A 786 13.29 -0.23 0.37
CA ARG A 786 14.50 -0.40 -0.46
C ARG A 786 15.81 -0.52 0.32
N ASN A 787 15.82 -0.26 1.63
CA ASN A 787 17.05 -0.41 2.43
C ASN A 787 16.97 -1.55 3.45
N ILE A 788 15.78 -1.92 3.91
CA ILE A 788 15.61 -3.02 4.86
C ILE A 788 15.37 -4.33 4.07
N ASP A 789 15.93 -5.44 4.57
CA ASP A 789 15.64 -6.76 4.03
C ASP A 789 14.13 -6.97 4.07
N ALA A 790 13.54 -7.43 2.98
CA ALA A 790 12.11 -7.59 2.90
C ALA A 790 11.57 -8.54 3.98
N GLN A 791 12.37 -9.51 4.45
CA GLN A 791 11.99 -10.42 5.54
C GLN A 791 12.07 -9.81 6.94
N GLU A 792 12.70 -8.65 7.08
CA GLU A 792 12.88 -7.95 8.33
C GLU A 792 11.81 -6.88 8.53
N ALA A 793 11.40 -6.68 9.78
CA ALA A 793 10.35 -5.72 10.11
C ALA A 793 10.96 -4.37 10.54
N ALA A 794 10.60 -3.31 9.80
CA ALA A 794 10.85 -1.93 10.16
C ALA A 794 9.64 -1.05 9.80
N VAL A 795 9.38 -0.02 10.61
CA VAL A 795 8.36 1.00 10.35
C VAL A 795 8.99 2.38 10.49
N VAL A 796 8.71 3.26 9.53
CA VAL A 796 9.10 4.67 9.55
C VAL A 796 7.83 5.49 9.37
N THR A 797 7.34 6.08 10.46
CA THR A 797 6.12 6.89 10.46
C THR A 797 6.48 8.36 10.67
N VAL A 798 6.01 9.23 9.78
CA VAL A 798 5.99 10.68 10.03
C VAL A 798 4.63 11.00 10.65
N GLY A 799 4.59 11.14 11.98
CA GLY A 799 3.35 11.34 12.73
C GLY A 799 2.87 12.79 12.74
N ALA A 800 3.76 13.76 12.47
CA ALA A 800 3.37 15.15 12.31
C ALA A 800 4.27 15.84 11.28
N LEU A 801 3.67 16.71 10.46
CA LEU A 801 4.35 17.70 9.64
C LEU A 801 3.64 19.04 9.85
N GLN A 802 4.38 20.04 10.32
CA GLN A 802 3.85 21.37 10.64
C GLN A 802 4.77 22.41 10.00
N ALA A 803 4.23 23.23 9.11
CA ALA A 803 4.98 24.35 8.54
C ALA A 803 4.02 25.42 8.05
N GLY A 804 4.20 26.65 8.55
CA GLY A 804 3.37 27.79 8.20
C GLY A 804 2.00 27.78 8.87
N GLU A 805 1.39 28.96 8.92
CA GLU A 805 0.04 29.17 9.46
C GLU A 805 -0.83 29.92 8.44
N ALA A 806 -0.23 30.89 7.75
CA ALA A 806 -0.90 31.72 6.76
C ALA A 806 -0.67 31.17 5.34
N ALA A 807 -1.74 31.04 4.55
CA ALA A 807 -1.68 30.57 3.17
C ALA A 807 -0.76 31.41 2.26
N ASN A 808 -0.55 32.70 2.58
CA ASN A 808 0.25 33.63 1.78
C ASN A 808 1.64 33.91 2.38
N VAL A 809 2.18 33.00 3.18
CA VAL A 809 3.53 33.11 3.74
C VAL A 809 4.25 31.77 3.56
N ILE A 810 5.41 31.80 2.89
CA ILE A 810 6.34 30.69 2.95
C ILE A 810 6.97 30.69 4.35
N PRO A 811 6.84 29.60 5.10
CA PRO A 811 7.31 29.57 6.47
C PRO A 811 8.83 29.62 6.56
N GLN A 812 9.33 30.12 7.68
CA GLN A 812 10.77 30.10 8.01
C GLN A 812 11.27 28.67 8.28
N GLN A 813 10.38 27.80 8.78
CA GLN A 813 10.73 26.49 9.30
C GLN A 813 9.60 25.48 9.07
N ALA A 814 9.96 24.21 8.91
CA ALA A 814 9.05 23.07 8.98
C ALA A 814 9.50 22.12 10.10
N LEU A 815 8.54 21.62 10.88
CA LEU A 815 8.76 20.66 11.95
C LEU A 815 8.15 19.31 11.55
N LEU A 816 8.95 18.25 11.59
CA LEU A 816 8.50 16.88 11.46
C LEU A 816 8.67 16.16 12.80
N ARG A 817 7.72 15.29 13.14
CA ARG A 817 7.86 14.34 14.25
C ARG A 817 7.71 12.92 13.71
N LEU A 818 8.74 12.10 13.91
CA LEU A 818 8.82 10.75 13.38
C LEU A 818 8.88 9.73 14.51
N SER A 819 8.31 8.55 14.25
CA SER A 819 8.45 7.35 15.05
C SER A 819 9.02 6.24 14.17
N LEU A 820 10.12 5.64 14.61
CA LEU A 820 10.75 4.51 13.93
C LEU A 820 10.64 3.26 14.80
N ARG A 821 10.36 2.12 14.19
CA ARG A 821 10.25 0.83 14.88
C ARG A 821 10.97 -0.28 14.13
N ALA A 822 11.51 -1.25 14.86
CA ALA A 822 12.11 -2.45 14.28
C ALA A 822 12.06 -3.61 15.28
N LEU A 823 12.03 -4.85 14.79
CA LEU A 823 12.05 -6.06 15.62
C LEU A 823 13.44 -6.69 15.77
N ASP A 824 14.47 -6.04 15.21
CA ASP A 824 15.87 -6.44 15.34
C ASP A 824 16.76 -5.22 15.56
N ALA A 825 17.81 -5.37 16.37
CA ALA A 825 18.69 -4.28 16.75
C ALA A 825 19.55 -3.74 15.59
N LYS A 826 19.97 -4.61 14.65
CA LYS A 826 20.72 -4.20 13.46
C LYS A 826 19.79 -3.50 12.47
N VAL A 827 18.58 -4.03 12.29
CA VAL A 827 17.55 -3.41 11.44
C VAL A 827 17.17 -2.03 11.96
N ARG A 828 17.03 -1.87 13.28
CA ARG A 828 16.84 -0.56 13.94
C ARG A 828 17.97 0.41 13.59
N ALA A 829 19.22 -0.01 13.80
CA ALA A 829 20.39 0.84 13.57
C ALA A 829 20.48 1.28 12.09
N GLN A 830 20.26 0.35 11.17
CA GLN A 830 20.24 0.62 9.74
C GLN A 830 19.10 1.57 9.36
N THR A 831 17.90 1.36 9.91
CA THR A 831 16.73 2.22 9.66
C THR A 831 17.03 3.65 10.12
N LEU A 832 17.53 3.83 11.34
CA LEU A 832 17.86 5.13 11.91
C LEU A 832 18.96 5.86 11.10
N GLU A 833 20.00 5.14 10.67
CA GLU A 833 21.06 5.67 9.82
C GLU A 833 20.48 6.19 8.50
N ARG A 834 19.65 5.38 7.82
CA ARG A 834 19.05 5.74 6.53
C ARG A 834 18.07 6.90 6.63
N VAL A 835 17.24 6.92 7.68
CA VAL A 835 16.31 8.02 7.96
C VAL A 835 17.08 9.33 8.14
N ARG A 836 18.11 9.35 9.00
CA ARG A 836 18.95 10.54 9.22
C ARG A 836 19.60 11.02 7.92
N ALA A 837 20.19 10.09 7.18
CA ALA A 837 20.87 10.40 5.93
C ALA A 837 19.93 11.01 4.89
N ILE A 838 18.71 10.47 4.74
CA ILE A 838 17.70 10.97 3.81
C ILE A 838 17.22 12.35 4.23
N ILE A 839 16.87 12.56 5.51
CA ILE A 839 16.34 13.85 5.96
C ILE A 839 17.37 14.96 5.70
N THR A 840 18.62 14.75 6.11
CA THR A 840 19.68 15.74 5.92
C THR A 840 19.92 16.03 4.45
N GLN A 841 20.12 15.00 3.61
CA GLN A 841 20.47 15.20 2.21
C GLN A 841 19.30 15.72 1.38
N GLN A 842 18.07 15.31 1.70
CA GLN A 842 16.88 15.78 1.01
C GLN A 842 16.65 17.24 1.36
N ALA A 843 16.72 17.66 2.63
CA ALA A 843 16.62 19.08 3.01
C ALA A 843 17.70 19.94 2.32
N GLU A 844 18.96 19.50 2.34
CA GLU A 844 20.07 20.16 1.64
C GLU A 844 19.79 20.34 0.15
N SER A 845 19.15 19.37 -0.49
CA SER A 845 18.81 19.44 -1.92
C SER A 845 17.82 20.57 -2.27
N PHE A 846 17.06 21.07 -1.29
CA PHE A 846 16.18 22.23 -1.45
C PHE A 846 16.83 23.54 -0.97
N GLY A 847 18.09 23.50 -0.52
CA GLY A 847 18.80 24.64 0.07
C GLY A 847 18.47 24.88 1.55
N CYS A 848 17.67 24.01 2.17
CA CYS A 848 17.37 24.04 3.60
C CYS A 848 18.50 23.40 4.42
N THR A 849 18.56 23.76 5.69
CA THR A 849 19.31 23.00 6.70
C THR A 849 18.35 22.16 7.54
N SER A 850 18.83 21.08 8.16
CA SER A 850 18.01 20.29 9.08
C SER A 850 18.72 20.00 10.38
N THR A 851 17.97 20.03 11.47
CA THR A 851 18.41 19.62 12.81
C THR A 851 17.56 18.42 13.24
N ILE A 852 18.21 17.32 13.63
CA ILE A 852 17.54 16.09 14.04
C ILE A 852 17.79 15.88 15.54
N GLU A 853 16.77 16.11 16.35
CA GLU A 853 16.76 15.69 17.74
C GLU A 853 16.30 14.23 17.80
N HIS A 854 17.19 13.33 18.21
CA HIS A 854 16.88 11.92 18.38
C HIS A 854 16.69 11.59 19.84
N ARG A 855 15.54 11.01 20.16
CA ARG A 855 15.24 10.40 21.45
C ARG A 855 15.14 8.89 21.24
N PRO A 856 16.14 8.10 21.64
CA PRO A 856 16.02 6.65 21.65
C PRO A 856 15.09 6.28 22.80
N ALA A 857 13.82 5.97 22.48
CA ALA A 857 12.83 5.71 23.52
C ALA A 857 13.00 4.29 24.07
N TYR A 858 12.91 3.27 23.22
CA TYR A 858 12.88 1.86 23.65
C TYR A 858 13.74 0.96 22.77
N PRO A 859 14.54 0.03 23.34
CA PRO A 859 15.18 -1.02 22.57
C PRO A 859 14.16 -2.10 22.16
N VAL A 860 14.60 -3.07 21.36
CA VAL A 860 13.78 -4.24 21.03
C VAL A 860 13.59 -5.06 22.31
N LEU A 861 12.35 -5.44 22.64
CA LEU A 861 12.10 -6.35 23.74
C LEU A 861 12.41 -7.77 23.28
N VAL A 862 13.44 -8.37 23.86
CA VAL A 862 13.92 -9.71 23.53
C VAL A 862 13.82 -10.60 24.74
N ASN A 863 12.97 -11.63 24.65
CA ASN A 863 12.87 -12.66 25.66
C ASN A 863 14.04 -13.64 25.54
N HIS A 864 14.66 -13.93 26.69
CA HIS A 864 15.75 -14.89 26.77
C HIS A 864 15.22 -16.32 26.72
N ALA A 865 15.91 -17.20 25.99
CA ALA A 865 15.39 -18.53 25.66
C ALA A 865 15.09 -19.41 26.89
N ALA A 866 16.01 -19.43 27.86
CA ALA A 866 15.86 -20.27 29.06
C ALA A 866 14.71 -19.78 29.95
N GLU A 867 14.63 -18.47 30.16
CA GLU A 867 13.61 -17.82 30.99
C GLU A 867 12.24 -17.88 30.33
N ASN A 868 12.14 -17.71 29.00
CA ASN A 868 10.89 -17.86 28.28
C ASN A 868 10.37 -19.31 28.31
N ALA A 869 11.25 -20.30 28.14
CA ALA A 869 10.88 -21.71 28.24
C ALA A 869 10.38 -22.05 29.65
N PHE A 870 11.05 -21.54 30.68
CA PHE A 870 10.62 -21.70 32.07
C PHE A 870 9.25 -21.06 32.33
N ALA A 871 9.06 -19.81 31.94
CA ALA A 871 7.80 -19.09 32.08
C ALA A 871 6.64 -19.79 31.35
N THR A 872 6.87 -20.24 30.12
CA THR A 872 5.88 -21.00 29.34
C THR A 872 5.45 -22.27 30.07
N GLN A 873 6.41 -23.01 30.64
CA GLN A 873 6.14 -24.25 31.38
C GLN A 873 5.28 -24.00 32.63
N VAL A 874 5.58 -22.94 33.40
CA VAL A 874 4.74 -22.53 34.54
C VAL A 874 3.32 -22.19 34.09
N GLY A 875 3.16 -21.50 32.95
CA GLY A 875 1.86 -21.21 32.37
C GLY A 875 1.07 -22.49 32.07
N VAL A 876 1.73 -23.46 31.43
CA VAL A 876 1.12 -24.76 31.11
C VAL A 876 0.69 -25.51 32.38
N GLU A 877 1.49 -25.46 33.45
CA GLU A 877 1.17 -26.09 34.73
C GLU A 877 0.00 -25.44 35.46
N LEU A 878 -0.23 -24.13 35.26
CA LEU A 878 -1.31 -23.39 35.90
C LEU A 878 -2.63 -23.51 35.13
N VAL A 879 -2.65 -23.07 33.86
CA VAL A 879 -3.88 -22.92 33.04
C VAL A 879 -4.09 -24.04 32.03
N GLY A 880 -3.12 -24.96 31.90
CA GLY A 880 -3.15 -26.05 30.93
C GLY A 880 -2.59 -25.65 29.56
N ALA A 881 -2.07 -26.63 28.83
CA ALA A 881 -1.42 -26.40 27.53
C ALA A 881 -2.35 -25.80 26.46
N GLU A 882 -3.66 -26.04 26.55
CA GLU A 882 -4.64 -25.51 25.61
C GLU A 882 -4.84 -23.99 25.76
N ALA A 883 -4.56 -23.43 26.93
CA ALA A 883 -4.69 -22.01 27.23
C ALA A 883 -3.34 -21.25 27.14
N VAL A 884 -2.30 -21.88 26.58
CA VAL A 884 -0.97 -21.30 26.42
C VAL A 884 -0.55 -21.31 24.95
N ASP A 885 -0.18 -20.14 24.44
CA ASP A 885 0.47 -19.97 23.14
C ASP A 885 1.98 -19.73 23.35
N GLY A 886 2.80 -20.76 23.12
CA GLY A 886 4.26 -20.69 23.26
C GLY A 886 5.00 -19.94 22.14
N ASN A 887 4.29 -19.46 21.11
CA ASN A 887 4.88 -18.74 19.98
C ASN A 887 3.98 -17.61 19.50
N THR A 888 3.56 -16.77 20.45
CA THR A 888 2.65 -15.65 20.17
C THR A 888 3.22 -14.66 19.16
N ARG A 889 2.34 -13.89 18.53
CA ARG A 889 2.73 -12.93 17.48
C ARG A 889 3.61 -11.83 18.07
N LYS A 890 4.64 -11.42 17.33
CA LYS A 890 5.42 -10.22 17.65
C LYS A 890 4.52 -9.00 17.52
N LEU A 891 4.67 -8.03 18.41
CA LEU A 891 3.95 -6.76 18.32
C LEU A 891 4.88 -5.65 17.85
N MET A 892 4.34 -4.76 17.02
CA MET A 892 5.03 -3.52 16.64
C MET A 892 4.85 -2.42 17.69
N GLY A 893 4.10 -2.65 18.77
CA GLY A 893 4.18 -1.85 19.98
C GLY A 893 5.58 -1.95 20.60
N SER A 894 5.90 -1.01 21.47
CA SER A 894 7.16 -0.98 22.20
C SER A 894 6.87 -0.97 23.69
N GLU A 895 7.82 -1.47 24.47
CA GLU A 895 7.69 -1.65 25.91
C GLU A 895 9.04 -1.35 26.55
N ASP A 896 9.05 -0.51 27.58
CA ASP A 896 10.28 -0.03 28.20
C ASP A 896 10.96 -1.05 29.12
N PHE A 897 10.27 -2.13 29.51
CA PHE A 897 10.84 -3.31 30.17
C PHE A 897 12.01 -3.92 29.39
N ALA A 898 12.08 -3.66 28.08
CA ALA A 898 13.22 -4.01 27.24
C ALA A 898 14.56 -3.47 27.77
N TRP A 899 14.58 -2.31 28.46
CA TRP A 899 15.77 -1.77 29.12
C TRP A 899 16.27 -2.64 30.27
N MET A 900 15.35 -3.26 31.03
CA MET A 900 15.70 -4.18 32.10
C MET A 900 16.24 -5.48 31.54
N LEU A 901 15.63 -6.01 30.48
CA LEU A 901 16.07 -7.25 29.82
C LEU A 901 17.47 -7.12 29.17
N GLN A 902 17.91 -5.92 28.81
CA GLN A 902 19.30 -5.73 28.37
C GLN A 902 20.35 -5.95 29.49
N ARG A 903 19.93 -5.93 30.76
CA ARG A 903 20.81 -5.98 31.93
C ARG A 903 20.62 -7.23 32.79
N CYS A 904 19.45 -7.85 32.73
CA CYS A 904 19.13 -9.09 33.44
C CYS A 904 18.35 -10.04 32.52
N PRO A 905 18.70 -11.34 32.45
CA PRO A 905 17.92 -12.32 31.71
C PRO A 905 16.45 -12.35 32.15
N GLY A 906 15.55 -12.70 31.26
CA GLY A 906 14.12 -12.64 31.59
C GLY A 906 13.19 -12.83 30.41
N ALA A 907 11.89 -12.79 30.72
CA ALA A 907 10.83 -12.90 29.73
C ALA A 907 9.63 -12.00 30.04
N TYR A 908 9.05 -11.44 28.99
CA TYR A 908 7.80 -10.72 29.00
C TYR A 908 6.71 -11.61 28.40
N LEU A 909 5.49 -11.55 28.91
CA LEU A 909 4.37 -12.37 28.43
C LEU A 909 3.08 -11.57 28.28
N PHE A 910 2.13 -12.12 27.51
CA PHE A 910 0.79 -11.58 27.42
C PHE A 910 -0.21 -12.43 28.21
N ILE A 911 -1.19 -11.79 28.85
CA ILE A 911 -2.42 -12.42 29.34
C ILE A 911 -3.61 -11.89 28.55
N GLY A 912 -4.46 -12.74 28.00
CA GLY A 912 -5.56 -12.28 27.17
C GLY A 912 -6.63 -11.55 27.98
N ASN A 913 -7.02 -10.36 27.50
CA ASN A 913 -8.06 -9.53 28.12
C ASN A 913 -9.48 -9.91 27.61
N GLY A 914 -9.57 -10.56 26.44
CA GLY A 914 -10.82 -10.97 25.77
C GLY A 914 -10.84 -10.63 24.27
N VAL A 915 -11.47 -11.48 23.45
CA VAL A 915 -11.42 -11.43 21.96
C VAL A 915 -12.21 -10.24 21.36
N GLN A 916 -13.21 -9.71 22.07
CA GLN A 916 -14.09 -8.63 21.60
C GLN A 916 -14.13 -7.46 22.59
N ARG A 917 -12.97 -7.08 23.13
CA ARG A 917 -12.82 -5.90 24.00
C ARG A 917 -12.09 -4.78 23.26
N PRO A 918 -12.38 -3.50 23.57
CA PRO A 918 -11.64 -2.38 23.00
C PRO A 918 -10.14 -2.55 23.24
N MET A 919 -9.33 -2.21 22.23
CA MET A 919 -7.87 -2.26 22.33
C MET A 919 -7.33 -1.29 23.38
N VAL A 920 -6.13 -1.55 23.89
CA VAL A 920 -5.40 -0.62 24.76
C VAL A 920 -5.32 0.77 24.09
N HIS A 921 -5.37 1.82 24.91
CA HIS A 921 -5.40 3.24 24.55
C HIS A 921 -6.72 3.72 23.93
N ASN A 922 -7.75 2.86 23.86
CA ASN A 922 -9.09 3.29 23.47
C ASN A 922 -9.82 3.97 24.66
N PRO A 923 -10.55 5.09 24.47
CA PRO A 923 -11.36 5.71 25.53
C PRO A 923 -12.38 4.78 26.20
N ALA A 924 -12.87 3.75 25.50
CA ALA A 924 -13.79 2.75 26.02
C ALA A 924 -13.09 1.49 26.54
N TYR A 925 -11.75 1.46 26.58
CA TYR A 925 -10.99 0.35 27.13
C TYR A 925 -11.36 0.11 28.59
N ASP A 926 -11.52 -1.17 28.94
CA ASP A 926 -11.64 -1.59 30.33
C ASP A 926 -10.86 -2.90 30.53
N PHE A 927 -10.08 -2.93 31.60
CA PHE A 927 -9.35 -4.13 32.00
C PHE A 927 -10.37 -5.20 32.43
N ASN A 928 -10.18 -6.43 31.99
CA ASN A 928 -11.11 -7.50 32.32
C ASN A 928 -10.84 -8.05 33.73
N ASP A 929 -11.68 -7.67 34.66
CA ASP A 929 -11.59 -8.11 36.05
C ASP A 929 -11.54 -9.63 36.24
N ASP A 930 -12.10 -10.42 35.32
CA ASP A 930 -12.07 -11.89 35.35
C ASP A 930 -10.64 -12.47 35.26
N ILE A 931 -9.66 -11.69 34.76
CA ILE A 931 -8.29 -12.15 34.58
C ILE A 931 -7.37 -11.82 35.76
N LEU A 932 -7.81 -11.01 36.73
CA LEU A 932 -7.00 -10.59 37.89
C LEU A 932 -6.45 -11.78 38.67
N LEU A 933 -7.30 -12.75 39.02
CA LEU A 933 -6.87 -13.91 39.81
C LEU A 933 -5.94 -14.82 39.01
N THR A 934 -6.16 -14.95 37.71
CA THR A 934 -5.32 -15.79 36.85
C THR A 934 -3.91 -15.21 36.73
N GLY A 935 -3.79 -13.90 36.50
CA GLY A 935 -2.47 -13.24 36.43
C GLY A 935 -1.76 -13.22 37.79
N ALA A 936 -2.47 -12.96 38.89
CA ALA A 936 -1.90 -13.06 40.23
C ALA A 936 -1.44 -14.49 40.56
N ALA A 937 -2.23 -15.51 40.18
CA ALA A 937 -1.86 -16.90 40.38
C ALA A 937 -0.63 -17.29 39.55
N TYR A 938 -0.52 -16.77 38.33
CA TYR A 938 0.65 -16.98 37.49
C TYR A 938 1.92 -16.43 38.13
N TRP A 939 1.87 -15.22 38.68
CA TRP A 939 3.01 -14.67 39.42
C TRP A 939 3.38 -15.49 40.66
N GLY A 940 2.38 -15.95 41.41
CA GLY A 940 2.60 -16.87 42.53
C GLY A 940 3.28 -18.16 42.09
N ALA A 941 2.75 -18.81 41.05
CA ALA A 941 3.27 -20.07 40.51
C ALA A 941 4.70 -19.91 39.98
N LEU A 942 4.99 -18.79 39.31
CA LEU A 942 6.33 -18.48 38.79
C LEU A 942 7.34 -18.30 39.93
N ALA A 943 6.94 -17.59 41.00
CA ALA A 943 7.78 -17.42 42.18
C ALA A 943 8.04 -18.74 42.93
N GLU A 944 6.99 -19.53 43.20
CA GLU A 944 7.14 -20.84 43.86
C GLU A 944 7.99 -21.80 43.02
N SER A 945 7.89 -21.74 41.70
CA SER A 945 8.65 -22.62 40.80
C SER A 945 10.12 -22.20 40.69
N TRP A 946 10.40 -20.90 40.55
CA TRP A 946 11.77 -20.40 40.40
C TRP A 946 12.56 -20.49 41.71
N LEU A 947 11.89 -20.16 42.82
CA LEU A 947 12.42 -20.18 44.17
C LEU A 947 12.01 -21.46 44.92
N LYS A 948 11.75 -22.56 44.22
CA LYS A 948 11.32 -23.82 44.83
C LYS A 948 12.31 -24.30 45.91
N PRO A 949 11.89 -24.58 47.15
CA PRO A 949 12.78 -25.11 48.20
C PRO A 949 13.52 -26.37 47.71
N ALA A 950 14.81 -26.48 48.07
CA ALA A 950 15.68 -27.58 47.67
C ALA A 950 15.24 -28.93 48.26
#